data_AF-A0A846T8E3-F1
#
_entry.id   AF-A0A846T8E3-F1
#
_cell.length_a   1.000
_cell.length_b   1.000
_cell.length_c   1.000
_cell.angle_alpha   90.00
_cell.angle_beta   90.00
_cell.angle_gamma   90.00
#
_symmetry.space_group_name_H-M   'P 1'
#
loop_
_entity.id
_entity.type
_entity.pdbx_description
1 polymer ?
#
loop_
_entity_poly.entity_id
_entity_poly.type
_entity_poly.pdbx_seq_one_letter_code
_entity_poly.pdbx_strand_id
1 'polypeptide(L)'
;MEFARNAARLARFCNGSNGGAIELWRGAAGADLAGCRSALGLWRWRGCRFALVAIGYAPAGLPFSWEIRTAFAMLVLAGLWTALGLHDRRQSPISRNVWIASALLNISLALLLCGMTLLTMPLGRIEPILLLALAGGLLLWLSLGLRQQALFYGVLACAGGVGVLIKRGYFPAPGTGLGEFMLVMALWGLLWRLDWRRRVDLTRHVAPSVRPEPVEGHSSVKKRGSTGSPRTVFESEAKVLLTVENGLEARSVSDLIRAPLEQAMALLWTVGLAHLSLRLLENSLAWHWPLTTVLAVASGLLLIGHFHRFRWVAVPMLLGLAGLLVGLERFGLGVPWLGAAAVLYALLAWRWTVVVLAKPPVWRLAHLMGFTVPGGSGGARQVERSIHGCALAIAAITVAASPGLALLGWPMGWSTPELAPMLALSLLLFVLAGWRYRSSPHAYAALITLTMGVWLSGAWLTATVLLGLGQPLSNVLLSLIMALAALGLEQERAAPLAYWRIPLQRMGGLLYGLTLVGAVLGALVADPLLPGLLLLMGIALFPVARPLSQAAEWRGLGLALLLSSLVWNLAAQFNLDLRDAALIAMLWGYALWSGGNLLLPRCNVRWPDWAVSATLWPLLGLISVVIGGVAGWMAGELSLAVALAGLALYLFLLLRNTAWWGMAWLAVAALTASGLAASHDREGATALIWLNLLFLLIPLWRRYGPWLTQRLCWRQRELEAPLFWMPFIALILLLAQLLMLEFALLWQLAPAVNLSWPLTVSALLLAATTGHAFKLRPGKLSAQVLLLALGAAVVAALLDWVAPLIWLPLAAVAWHGALLLAWRYGLRRSELWNAALQFWLLFLPAISVVLLFITPDFSGTVVTVTVLALAAVTVAQGGWRNEPIWLKVGFFWR
;
A
#
# COMPACT_ATOMS: atom_id res chain seq x y z
N MET A 1 22.75 21.57 40.38
CA MET A 1 22.31 21.30 41.78
C MET A 1 21.82 19.86 42.03
N GLU A 2 21.31 19.11 41.04
CA GLU A 2 21.00 17.67 41.23
C GLU A 2 22.22 16.75 41.38
N PHE A 3 23.36 17.11 40.78
CA PHE A 3 24.61 16.36 40.92
C PHE A 3 25.16 16.35 42.36
N ALA A 4 25.01 17.46 43.10
CA ALA A 4 25.42 17.57 44.50
C ALA A 4 24.51 16.75 45.44
N ARG A 5 23.22 16.64 45.10
CA ARG A 5 22.25 15.80 45.85
C ARG A 5 22.53 14.30 45.66
N ASN A 6 22.97 13.89 44.46
CA ASN A 6 23.34 12.50 44.18
C ASN A 6 24.69 12.11 44.81
N ALA A 7 25.67 13.03 44.86
CA ALA A 7 26.94 12.81 45.57
C ALA A 7 26.75 12.64 47.09
N ALA A 8 25.83 13.38 47.71
CA ALA A 8 25.51 13.27 49.14
C ALA A 8 24.71 12.00 49.51
N ARG A 9 23.99 11.40 48.56
CA ARG A 9 23.36 10.08 48.75
C ARG A 9 24.37 8.93 48.61
N LEU A 10 25.32 9.04 47.69
CA LEU A 10 26.38 8.04 47.51
C LEU A 10 27.36 8.00 48.70
N ALA A 11 27.67 9.17 49.29
CA ALA A 11 28.49 9.27 50.49
C ALA A 11 27.82 8.66 51.73
N ARG A 12 26.49 8.76 51.86
CA ARG A 12 25.71 8.10 52.93
C ARG A 12 25.58 6.59 52.73
N PHE A 13 25.52 6.11 51.49
CA PHE A 13 25.52 4.67 51.19
C PHE A 13 26.87 4.01 51.54
N CYS A 14 27.99 4.72 51.37
CA CYS A 14 29.32 4.19 51.69
C CYS A 14 29.61 4.17 53.21
N ASN A 15 29.08 5.13 53.98
CA ASN A 15 29.33 5.18 55.43
C ASN A 15 28.46 4.19 56.25
N GLY A 16 27.42 3.62 55.65
CA GLY A 16 26.49 2.69 56.31
C GLY A 16 26.88 1.20 56.27
N SER A 17 27.99 0.81 55.62
CA SER A 17 28.34 -0.61 55.45
C SER A 17 29.46 -1.14 56.38
N ASN A 18 29.99 -0.30 57.27
CA ASN A 18 31.09 -0.68 58.18
C ASN A 18 30.67 -1.59 59.36
N GLY A 19 29.44 -2.11 59.39
CA GLY A 19 28.92 -2.90 60.52
C GLY A 19 28.66 -4.40 60.27
N GLY A 20 28.74 -4.91 59.04
CA GLY A 20 28.18 -6.24 58.72
C GLY A 20 29.08 -7.27 58.03
N ALA A 21 30.31 -6.91 57.64
CA ALA A 21 31.14 -7.77 56.76
C ALA A 21 32.31 -8.47 57.48
N ILE A 22 32.31 -8.51 58.82
CA ILE A 22 33.34 -9.21 59.62
C ILE A 22 32.93 -10.67 59.93
N GLU A 23 31.65 -11.04 59.82
CA GLU A 23 31.22 -12.43 60.10
C GLU A 23 31.16 -13.35 58.87
N LEU A 24 31.21 -12.83 57.63
CA LEU A 24 31.19 -13.68 56.43
C LEU A 24 32.59 -14.21 56.03
N TRP A 25 33.66 -13.74 56.66
CA TRP A 25 35.05 -14.06 56.29
C TRP A 25 35.69 -15.19 57.13
N ARG A 26 35.00 -15.75 58.13
CA ARG A 26 35.47 -16.94 58.87
C ARG A 26 35.14 -18.27 58.21
N GLY A 27 34.32 -18.29 57.16
CA GLY A 27 33.81 -19.54 56.55
C GLY A 27 34.56 -20.08 55.32
N ALA A 28 35.58 -19.41 54.80
CA ALA A 28 36.26 -19.80 53.56
C ALA A 28 37.76 -20.06 53.74
N ALA A 29 38.12 -20.72 54.83
CA ALA A 29 39.43 -21.36 54.99
C ALA A 29 39.44 -22.67 54.19
N GLY A 30 39.59 -22.58 52.87
CA GLY A 30 39.72 -23.74 51.99
C GLY A 30 39.46 -23.39 50.53
N ALA A 31 40.51 -23.51 49.71
CA ALA A 31 40.57 -23.42 48.25
C ALA A 31 40.95 -22.06 47.61
N ASP A 32 41.90 -22.18 46.68
CA ASP A 32 42.38 -21.24 45.63
C ASP A 32 43.31 -20.06 45.96
N LEU A 33 44.60 -20.39 46.02
CA LEU A 33 45.78 -19.53 45.81
C LEU A 33 45.83 -18.81 44.44
N ALA A 34 44.86 -19.05 43.55
CA ALA A 34 44.68 -18.31 42.29
C ALA A 34 43.86 -17.03 42.48
N GLY A 35 42.86 -17.03 43.38
CA GLY A 35 42.00 -15.87 43.67
C GLY A 35 42.74 -14.73 44.39
N CYS A 36 43.66 -15.07 45.31
CA CYS A 36 44.52 -14.08 45.97
C CYS A 36 45.51 -13.40 45.01
N ARG A 37 45.97 -14.09 43.96
CA ARG A 37 46.86 -13.50 42.93
C ARG A 37 46.15 -12.47 42.06
N SER A 38 44.88 -12.72 41.71
CA SER A 38 44.06 -11.72 41.02
C SER A 38 43.66 -10.55 41.91
N ALA A 39 43.42 -10.76 43.21
CA ALA A 39 43.01 -9.71 44.14
C ALA A 39 44.16 -8.73 44.49
N LEU A 40 45.40 -9.23 44.70
CA LEU A 40 46.58 -8.36 44.90
C LEU A 40 47.00 -7.65 43.61
N GLY A 41 46.85 -8.29 42.45
CA GLY A 41 47.02 -7.64 41.14
C GLY A 41 46.00 -6.52 40.92
N LEU A 42 44.72 -6.75 41.24
CA LEU A 42 43.68 -5.72 41.18
C LEU A 42 43.92 -4.58 42.17
N TRP A 43 44.42 -4.85 43.38
CA TRP A 43 44.75 -3.82 44.39
C TRP A 43 45.97 -2.98 43.99
N ARG A 44 47.03 -3.59 43.44
CA ARG A 44 48.22 -2.88 42.90
C ARG A 44 47.85 -1.89 41.79
N TRP A 45 46.85 -2.22 40.96
CA TRP A 45 46.39 -1.34 39.87
C TRP A 45 45.28 -0.35 40.28
N ARG A 46 44.43 -0.70 41.26
CA ARG A 46 43.40 0.21 41.80
C ARG A 46 44.00 1.34 42.62
N GLY A 47 45.01 1.07 43.47
CA GLY A 47 45.68 2.10 44.27
C GLY A 47 46.33 3.21 43.43
N CYS A 48 46.95 2.87 42.30
CA CYS A 48 47.53 3.84 41.37
C CYS A 48 46.47 4.71 40.64
N ARG A 49 45.27 4.18 40.37
CA ARG A 49 44.17 4.95 39.80
C ARG A 49 43.59 5.97 40.79
N PHE A 50 43.54 5.64 42.08
CA PHE A 50 43.10 6.56 43.13
C PHE A 50 44.11 7.70 43.38
N ALA A 51 45.42 7.44 43.29
CA ALA A 51 46.44 8.49 43.39
C ALA A 51 46.39 9.50 42.22
N LEU A 52 46.12 9.02 40.99
CA LEU A 52 45.97 9.87 39.81
C LEU A 52 44.76 10.83 39.94
N VAL A 53 43.64 10.32 40.46
CA VAL A 53 42.41 11.11 40.70
C VAL A 53 42.59 12.07 41.88
N ALA A 54 43.28 11.64 42.95
CA ALA A 54 43.51 12.47 44.13
C ALA A 54 44.46 13.65 43.87
N ILE A 55 45.48 13.49 43.03
CA ILE A 55 46.45 14.56 42.70
C ILE A 55 45.93 15.43 41.55
N GLY A 56 45.24 14.84 40.55
CA GLY A 56 44.60 15.58 39.46
C GLY A 56 43.48 16.52 39.93
N TYR A 57 42.84 16.24 41.07
CA TYR A 57 41.80 17.07 41.69
C TYR A 57 42.23 17.74 43.02
N ALA A 58 43.54 17.81 43.30
CA ALA A 58 44.02 18.51 44.49
C ALA A 58 43.53 19.99 44.49
N PRO A 59 43.07 20.52 45.65
CA PRO A 59 42.30 21.77 45.73
C PRO A 59 43.05 22.97 45.16
N ALA A 60 42.31 24.02 44.79
CA ALA A 60 42.77 25.24 44.12
C ALA A 60 43.81 26.11 44.88
N GLY A 61 44.40 25.61 45.97
CA GLY A 61 45.35 26.34 46.83
C GLY A 61 46.81 26.32 46.38
N LEU A 62 47.16 25.59 45.31
CA LEU A 62 48.51 25.64 44.70
C LEU A 62 48.48 26.58 43.48
N PRO A 63 49.45 27.51 43.32
CA PRO A 63 49.49 28.49 42.22
C PRO A 63 49.79 27.88 40.85
N PHE A 64 49.73 26.55 40.73
CA PHE A 64 50.04 25.82 39.52
C PHE A 64 48.78 25.57 38.70
N SER A 65 48.88 25.79 37.40
CA SER A 65 47.83 25.44 36.46
C SER A 65 47.58 23.91 36.46
N TRP A 66 46.41 23.45 36.02
CA TRP A 66 46.05 22.03 36.05
C TRP A 66 47.00 21.18 35.16
N GLU A 67 47.61 21.81 34.15
CA GLU A 67 48.62 21.24 33.27
C GLU A 67 49.89 20.81 34.03
N ILE A 68 50.39 21.67 34.92
CA ILE A 68 51.59 21.39 35.73
C ILE A 68 51.28 20.31 36.78
N ARG A 69 50.08 20.35 37.37
CA ARG A 69 49.63 19.34 38.35
C ARG A 69 49.53 17.94 37.73
N THR A 70 48.97 17.84 36.53
CA THR A 70 48.87 16.56 35.81
C THR A 70 50.23 16.02 35.37
N ALA A 71 51.15 16.90 34.94
CA ALA A 71 52.50 16.50 34.58
C ALA A 71 53.31 15.98 35.77
N PHE A 72 53.26 16.68 36.90
CA PHE A 72 53.88 16.22 38.15
C PHE A 72 53.25 14.91 38.64
N ALA A 73 51.92 14.76 38.56
CA ALA A 73 51.24 13.51 38.93
C ALA A 73 51.73 12.31 38.10
N MET A 74 51.95 12.49 36.79
CA MET A 74 52.48 11.43 35.91
C MET A 74 53.94 11.09 36.20
N LEU A 75 54.76 12.08 36.55
CA LEU A 75 56.15 11.88 36.98
C LEU A 75 56.25 11.14 38.32
N VAL A 76 55.43 11.54 39.29
CA VAL A 76 55.31 10.85 40.59
C VAL A 76 54.78 9.44 40.39
N LEU A 77 53.83 9.21 39.48
CA LEU A 77 53.35 7.88 39.14
C LEU A 77 54.46 7.01 38.52
N ALA A 78 55.25 7.55 37.60
CA ALA A 78 56.42 6.87 37.03
C ALA A 78 57.47 6.58 38.11
N GLY A 79 57.67 7.49 39.07
CA GLY A 79 58.49 7.30 40.27
C GLY A 79 57.98 6.19 41.19
N LEU A 80 56.67 6.15 41.42
CA LEU A 80 56.02 5.14 42.23
C LEU A 80 56.13 3.76 41.56
N TRP A 81 55.94 3.68 40.24
CA TRP A 81 56.10 2.46 39.47
C TRP A 81 57.55 1.96 39.45
N THR A 82 58.54 2.86 39.35
CA THR A 82 59.96 2.51 39.46
C THR A 82 60.33 1.98 40.84
N ALA A 83 59.82 2.60 41.91
CA ALA A 83 60.00 2.13 43.29
C ALA A 83 59.30 0.78 43.56
N LEU A 84 58.06 0.61 43.10
CA LEU A 84 57.30 -0.64 43.21
C LEU A 84 57.94 -1.77 42.41
N GLY A 85 58.50 -1.46 41.24
CA GLY A 85 59.31 -2.37 40.43
C GLY A 85 60.54 -2.83 41.19
N LEU A 86 61.37 -1.93 41.70
CA LEU A 86 62.59 -2.27 42.47
C LEU A 86 62.32 -3.14 43.72
N HIS A 87 61.10 -3.10 44.26
CA HIS A 87 60.71 -3.86 45.46
C HIS A 87 60.24 -5.29 45.16
N ASP A 88 60.06 -5.68 43.90
CA ASP A 88 59.64 -7.04 43.53
C ASP A 88 60.84 -8.00 43.51
N ARG A 89 60.91 -8.92 44.48
CA ARG A 89 62.07 -9.81 44.69
C ARG A 89 62.24 -10.91 43.62
N ARG A 90 61.32 -11.04 42.65
CA ARG A 90 61.31 -12.13 41.64
C ARG A 90 61.81 -11.70 40.26
N GLN A 91 62.64 -10.66 40.18
CA GLN A 91 63.05 -10.05 38.92
C GLN A 91 64.25 -10.73 38.25
N SER A 92 64.20 -10.83 36.92
CA SER A 92 65.36 -11.24 36.12
C SER A 92 66.45 -10.16 36.13
N PRO A 93 67.74 -10.53 36.04
CA PRO A 93 68.85 -9.57 36.14
C PRO A 93 68.80 -8.46 35.09
N ILE A 94 68.28 -8.76 33.90
CA ILE A 94 68.06 -7.77 32.82
C ILE A 94 66.99 -6.73 33.22
N SER A 95 65.88 -7.16 33.83
CA SER A 95 64.81 -6.25 34.27
C SER A 95 65.25 -5.33 35.43
N ARG A 96 66.12 -5.84 36.32
CA ARG A 96 66.65 -5.09 37.46
C ARG A 96 67.51 -3.89 37.02
N ASN A 97 68.36 -4.08 36.00
CA ASN A 97 69.17 -2.99 35.44
C ASN A 97 68.32 -1.89 34.80
N VAL A 98 67.24 -2.27 34.10
CA VAL A 98 66.29 -1.31 33.53
C VAL A 98 65.64 -0.46 34.62
N TRP A 99 65.20 -1.07 35.72
CA TRP A 99 64.59 -0.34 36.83
C TRP A 99 65.56 0.61 37.54
N ILE A 100 66.81 0.19 37.78
CA ILE A 100 67.85 1.03 38.40
C ILE A 100 68.17 2.24 37.51
N ALA A 101 68.39 2.00 36.21
CA ALA A 101 68.63 3.08 35.25
C ALA A 101 67.44 4.04 35.17
N SER A 102 66.21 3.54 35.24
CA SER A 102 64.99 4.36 35.21
C SER A 102 64.83 5.20 36.48
N ALA A 103 65.19 4.67 37.66
CA ALA A 103 65.17 5.41 38.91
C ALA A 103 66.21 6.55 38.91
N LEU A 104 67.43 6.29 38.44
CA LEU A 104 68.46 7.32 38.25
C LEU A 104 68.03 8.40 37.25
N LEU A 105 67.41 8.00 36.13
CA LEU A 105 66.87 8.92 35.14
C LEU A 105 65.74 9.79 35.71
N ASN A 106 64.91 9.24 36.60
CA ASN A 106 63.81 9.98 37.22
C ASN A 106 64.32 11.01 38.24
N ILE A 107 65.36 10.66 39.01
CA ILE A 107 66.04 11.56 39.95
C ILE A 107 66.71 12.70 39.19
N SER A 108 67.44 12.41 38.10
CA SER A 108 68.07 13.45 37.28
C SER A 108 67.03 14.35 36.62
N LEU A 109 65.90 13.79 36.17
CA LEU A 109 64.78 14.56 35.64
C LEU A 109 64.18 15.51 36.67
N ALA A 110 63.91 15.01 37.88
CA ALA A 110 63.35 15.80 38.97
C ALA A 110 64.27 16.96 39.39
N LEU A 111 65.59 16.73 39.39
CA LEU A 111 66.60 17.76 39.65
C LEU A 111 66.68 18.81 38.54
N LEU A 112 66.66 18.39 37.27
CA LEU A 112 66.66 19.29 36.11
C LEU A 112 65.40 20.16 36.06
N LEU A 113 64.26 19.60 36.45
CA LEU A 113 62.97 20.30 36.56
C LEU A 113 62.93 21.29 37.73
N CYS A 114 63.47 20.91 38.89
CA CYS A 114 63.64 21.82 40.02
C CYS A 114 64.53 23.03 39.63
N GLY A 115 65.58 22.78 38.85
CA GLY A 115 66.42 23.83 38.28
C GLY A 115 65.69 24.74 37.29
N MET A 116 64.83 24.19 36.43
CA MET A 116 64.03 24.99 35.49
C MET A 116 62.95 25.83 36.17
N THR A 117 62.31 25.36 37.24
CA THR A 117 61.30 26.14 38.00
C THR A 117 61.88 27.33 38.77
N LEU A 118 63.20 27.35 38.98
CA LEU A 118 63.94 28.47 39.60
C LEU A 118 64.36 29.54 38.58
N LEU A 119 64.34 29.23 37.28
CA LEU A 119 64.67 30.15 36.18
C LEU A 119 63.37 30.72 35.59
N THR A 120 62.98 31.92 36.02
CA THR A 120 61.84 32.66 35.47
C THR A 120 62.10 33.06 34.01
N MET A 121 61.79 32.19 33.06
CA MET A 121 61.81 32.48 31.63
C MET A 121 60.41 32.92 31.15
N PRO A 122 60.30 33.94 30.28
CA PRO A 122 59.01 34.51 29.85
C PRO A 122 58.30 33.69 28.76
N LEU A 123 58.58 32.39 28.64
CA LEU A 123 58.01 31.50 27.63
C LEU A 123 56.94 30.61 28.27
N GLY A 124 55.85 31.25 28.71
CA GLY A 124 54.83 30.72 29.63
C GLY A 124 53.98 29.52 29.17
N ARG A 125 54.48 28.62 28.31
CA ARG A 125 53.81 27.36 27.95
C ARG A 125 54.75 26.16 27.66
N ILE A 126 56.08 26.33 27.65
CA ILE A 126 57.03 25.26 27.27
C ILE A 126 57.27 24.27 28.42
N GLU A 127 57.24 24.73 29.67
CA GLU A 127 57.51 23.93 30.86
C GLU A 127 56.64 22.66 30.99
N PRO A 128 55.28 22.72 30.93
CA PRO A 128 54.44 21.52 31.02
C PRO A 128 54.58 20.59 29.80
N ILE A 129 54.94 21.13 28.63
CA ILE A 129 55.22 20.35 27.42
C ILE A 129 56.50 19.53 27.60
N LEU A 130 57.57 20.15 28.10
CA LEU A 130 58.85 19.50 28.35
C LEU A 130 58.72 18.43 29.45
N LEU A 131 58.00 18.76 30.53
CA LEU A 131 57.69 17.83 31.64
C LEU A 131 57.00 16.56 31.16
N LEU A 132 55.93 16.69 30.37
CA LEU A 132 55.20 15.54 29.86
C LEU A 132 56.02 14.74 28.83
N ALA A 133 56.84 15.42 28.01
CA ALA A 133 57.71 14.78 27.03
C ALA A 133 58.79 13.92 27.71
N LEU A 134 59.42 14.44 28.76
CA LEU A 134 60.42 13.73 29.55
C LEU A 134 59.80 12.54 30.31
N ALA A 135 58.62 12.73 30.92
CA ALA A 135 57.86 11.63 31.53
C ALA A 135 57.52 10.52 30.52
N GLY A 136 57.12 10.91 29.30
CA GLY A 136 56.87 10.00 28.18
C GLY A 136 58.14 9.24 27.76
N GLY A 137 59.30 9.90 27.72
CA GLY A 137 60.59 9.27 27.42
C GLY A 137 60.99 8.21 28.45
N LEU A 138 60.76 8.49 29.73
CA LEU A 138 61.02 7.55 30.82
C LEU A 138 60.07 6.34 30.77
N LEU A 139 58.79 6.57 30.51
CA LEU A 139 57.80 5.50 30.29
C LEU A 139 58.12 4.66 29.04
N LEU A 140 58.67 5.26 27.99
CA LEU A 140 59.09 4.56 26.77
C LEU A 140 60.28 3.65 27.05
N TRP A 141 61.27 4.15 27.79
CA TRP A 141 62.42 3.38 28.24
C TRP A 141 62.00 2.18 29.09
N LEU A 142 61.12 2.39 30.08
CA LEU A 142 60.56 1.33 30.91
C LEU A 142 59.73 0.32 30.10
N SER A 143 58.92 0.80 29.16
CA SER A 143 58.11 -0.05 28.28
C SER A 143 58.97 -0.99 27.44
N LEU A 144 60.02 -0.46 26.81
CA LEU A 144 60.95 -1.22 25.97
C LEU A 144 61.78 -2.21 26.79
N GLY A 145 62.28 -1.79 27.96
CA GLY A 145 63.12 -2.63 28.82
C GLY A 145 62.36 -3.74 29.55
N LEU A 146 61.09 -3.52 29.91
CA LEU A 146 60.25 -4.49 30.63
C LEU A 146 59.29 -5.28 29.74
N ARG A 147 59.22 -4.94 28.45
CA ARG A 147 58.27 -5.50 27.47
C ARG A 147 56.82 -5.51 27.97
N GLN A 148 56.38 -4.43 28.63
CA GLN A 148 55.01 -4.28 29.12
C GLN A 148 54.17 -3.29 28.29
N GLN A 149 53.08 -3.79 27.70
CA GLN A 149 52.18 -2.99 26.85
C GLN A 149 51.49 -1.86 27.61
N ALA A 150 51.18 -2.05 28.90
CA ALA A 150 50.49 -1.05 29.73
C ALA A 150 51.29 0.26 29.87
N LEU A 151 52.62 0.16 29.95
CA LEU A 151 53.51 1.32 30.07
C LEU A 151 53.55 2.13 28.76
N PHE A 152 53.47 1.45 27.62
CA PHE A 152 53.39 2.10 26.31
C PHE A 152 52.09 2.91 26.12
N TYR A 153 50.96 2.48 26.68
CA TYR A 153 49.75 3.32 26.72
C TYR A 153 49.97 4.60 27.54
N GLY A 154 50.80 4.55 28.59
CA GLY A 154 51.24 5.73 29.33
C GLY A 154 52.06 6.71 28.48
N VAL A 155 52.96 6.20 27.63
CA VAL A 155 53.69 7.02 26.65
C VAL A 155 52.75 7.72 25.68
N LEU A 156 51.74 7.01 25.17
CA LEU A 156 50.74 7.57 24.27
C LEU A 156 49.86 8.63 24.97
N ALA A 157 49.51 8.42 26.25
CA ALA A 157 48.78 9.41 27.04
C ALA A 157 49.61 10.69 27.27
N CYS A 158 50.91 10.55 27.59
CA CYS A 158 51.83 11.68 27.66
C CYS A 158 51.95 12.39 26.31
N ALA A 159 52.14 11.67 25.20
CA ALA A 159 52.21 12.27 23.86
C ALA A 159 50.91 13.03 23.49
N GLY A 160 49.75 12.46 23.81
CA GLY A 160 48.45 13.11 23.62
C GLY A 160 48.29 14.37 24.48
N GLY A 161 48.72 14.33 25.75
CA GLY A 161 48.72 15.49 26.63
C GLY A 161 49.64 16.61 26.12
N VAL A 162 50.84 16.28 25.64
CA VAL A 162 51.75 17.24 24.97
C VAL A 162 51.03 17.89 23.79
N GLY A 163 50.37 17.10 22.95
CA GLY A 163 49.60 17.59 21.81
C GLY A 163 48.48 18.57 22.21
N VAL A 164 47.71 18.25 23.25
CA VAL A 164 46.64 19.14 23.78
C VAL A 164 47.22 20.45 24.30
N LEU A 165 48.35 20.40 24.99
CA LEU A 165 49.04 21.58 25.53
C LEU A 165 49.57 22.48 24.42
N ILE A 166 50.22 21.92 23.40
CA ILE A 166 50.67 22.66 22.21
C ILE A 166 49.45 23.28 21.51
N LYS A 167 48.36 22.52 21.35
CA LYS A 167 47.16 22.99 20.66
C LYS A 167 46.49 24.16 21.39
N ARG A 168 46.20 24.02 22.69
CA ARG A 168 45.69 25.14 23.52
C ARG A 168 46.69 26.30 23.58
N GLY A 169 47.97 25.94 23.56
CA GLY A 169 49.17 26.74 23.65
C GLY A 169 49.30 27.82 22.61
N TYR A 170 49.53 27.33 21.40
CA TYR A 170 50.02 28.08 20.26
C TYR A 170 48.95 28.21 19.17
N PHE A 171 47.90 27.38 19.21
CA PHE A 171 46.87 27.33 18.17
C PHE A 171 45.45 27.24 18.79
N PRO A 172 45.01 28.29 19.54
CA PRO A 172 43.76 28.28 20.30
C PRO A 172 42.50 28.15 19.44
N ALA A 173 42.63 28.41 18.12
CA ALA A 173 41.56 28.19 17.18
C ALA A 173 41.11 26.71 17.21
N PRO A 174 39.79 26.45 17.33
CA PRO A 174 39.29 25.08 17.47
C PRO A 174 39.66 24.23 16.24
N GLY A 175 40.09 23.00 16.49
CA GLY A 175 40.71 22.13 15.50
C GLY A 175 39.75 21.72 14.38
N THR A 176 40.32 21.47 13.20
CA THR A 176 39.58 20.99 12.01
C THR A 176 39.81 19.50 11.72
N GLY A 177 40.48 18.80 12.63
CA GLY A 177 40.88 17.40 12.46
C GLY A 177 42.16 17.20 11.62
N LEU A 178 42.73 18.26 11.04
CA LEU A 178 43.89 18.17 10.13
C LEU A 178 45.09 17.47 10.78
N GLY A 179 45.45 17.89 12.00
CA GLY A 179 46.60 17.34 12.72
C GLY A 179 46.38 15.87 13.08
N GLU A 180 45.16 15.52 13.47
CA GLU A 180 44.76 14.16 13.81
C GLU A 180 44.87 13.23 12.59
N PHE A 181 44.35 13.62 11.43
CA PHE A 181 44.45 12.80 10.21
C PHE A 181 45.88 12.67 9.69
N MET A 182 46.69 13.73 9.77
CA MET A 182 48.13 13.66 9.45
C MET A 182 48.87 12.68 10.36
N LEU A 183 48.56 12.69 11.66
CA LEU A 183 49.16 11.75 12.61
C LEU A 183 48.73 10.30 12.33
N VAL A 184 47.48 10.08 11.93
CA VAL A 184 47.00 8.75 11.50
C VAL A 184 47.79 8.24 10.29
N MET A 185 48.04 9.08 9.29
CA MET A 185 48.86 8.71 8.13
C MET A 185 50.29 8.36 8.53
N ALA A 186 50.90 9.14 9.42
CA ALA A 186 52.25 8.88 9.93
C ALA A 186 52.33 7.57 10.73
N LEU A 187 51.34 7.31 11.60
CA LEU A 187 51.24 6.08 12.37
C LEU A 187 51.02 4.86 11.48
N TRP A 188 50.14 4.96 10.48
CA TRP A 188 49.92 3.91 9.51
C TRP A 188 51.20 3.58 8.73
N GLY A 189 51.92 4.59 8.25
CA GLY A 189 53.19 4.38 7.53
C GLY A 189 54.25 3.69 8.38
N LEU A 190 54.31 4.01 9.68
CA LEU A 190 55.19 3.35 10.64
C LEU A 190 54.80 1.88 10.86
N LEU A 191 53.50 1.60 11.08
CA LEU A 191 52.99 0.25 11.23
C LEU A 191 53.21 -0.60 9.96
N TRP A 192 52.95 -0.03 8.79
CA TRP A 192 53.16 -0.69 7.51
C TRP A 192 54.65 -1.03 7.29
N ARG A 193 55.57 -0.12 7.65
CA ARG A 193 57.02 -0.37 7.57
C ARG A 193 57.47 -1.50 8.51
N LEU A 194 56.92 -1.56 9.72
CA LEU A 194 57.20 -2.63 10.68
C LEU A 194 56.71 -3.99 10.15
N ASP A 195 55.47 -4.04 9.65
CA ASP A 195 54.89 -5.25 9.06
C ASP A 195 55.63 -5.70 7.78
N TRP A 196 56.07 -4.76 6.96
CA TRP A 196 56.87 -5.06 5.77
C TRP A 196 58.20 -5.73 6.13
N ARG A 197 58.94 -5.21 7.13
CA ARG A 197 60.20 -5.81 7.58
C ARG A 197 59.98 -7.25 8.05
N ARG A 198 58.94 -7.47 8.85
CA ARG A 198 58.58 -8.81 9.34
C ARG A 198 58.28 -9.79 8.19
N ARG A 199 57.56 -9.35 7.13
CA ARG A 199 57.29 -10.18 5.94
C ARG A 199 58.57 -10.55 5.18
N VAL A 200 59.51 -9.62 5.04
CA VAL A 200 60.81 -9.86 4.38
C VAL A 200 61.67 -10.82 5.22
N ASP A 201 61.65 -10.68 6.54
CA ASP A 201 62.44 -11.54 7.44
C ASP A 201 61.90 -12.98 7.48
N LEU A 202 60.57 -13.15 7.51
CA LEU A 202 59.93 -14.48 7.41
C LEU A 202 60.19 -15.17 6.07
N THR A 203 60.22 -14.44 4.95
CA THR A 203 60.52 -15.02 3.64
C THR A 203 62.01 -15.38 3.49
N ARG A 204 62.92 -14.67 4.14
CA ARG A 204 64.35 -15.02 4.20
C ARG A 204 64.65 -16.25 5.08
N HIS A 205 63.85 -16.51 6.10
CA HIS A 205 64.05 -17.66 6.99
C HIS A 205 63.36 -18.96 6.52
N VAL A 206 62.54 -18.91 5.47
CA VAL A 206 61.75 -20.06 4.98
C VAL A 206 62.31 -20.68 3.68
N ALA A 207 63.39 -20.16 3.08
CA ALA A 207 64.11 -20.87 2.01
C ALA A 207 65.64 -20.71 2.18
N PRO A 208 66.44 -21.79 2.26
CA PRO A 208 66.25 -23.08 1.58
C PRO A 208 66.37 -24.33 2.49
N SER A 209 65.34 -25.19 2.50
CA SER A 209 65.51 -26.59 2.92
C SER A 209 64.60 -27.59 2.18
N VAL A 210 64.17 -27.25 0.96
CA VAL A 210 63.48 -28.22 0.10
C VAL A 210 64.25 -28.34 -1.22
N ARG A 211 65.17 -29.31 -1.26
CA ARG A 211 65.56 -29.95 -2.53
C ARG A 211 64.42 -30.89 -2.93
N PRO A 212 64.00 -30.92 -4.20
CA PRO A 212 63.10 -31.97 -4.67
C PRO A 212 63.90 -33.26 -4.83
N GLU A 213 63.63 -34.27 -4.00
CA GLU A 213 63.98 -35.65 -4.35
C GLU A 213 62.93 -36.21 -5.33
N PRO A 214 63.35 -37.04 -6.30
CA PRO A 214 62.45 -37.64 -7.26
C PRO A 214 61.61 -38.74 -6.58
N VAL A 215 60.33 -38.76 -6.93
CA VAL A 215 59.39 -39.81 -6.53
C VAL A 215 59.69 -41.06 -7.36
N GLU A 216 60.20 -42.10 -6.72
CA GLU A 216 59.93 -43.48 -7.13
C GLU A 216 59.28 -44.21 -5.96
N GLY A 217 58.14 -44.83 -6.26
CA GLY A 217 57.30 -45.51 -5.27
C GLY A 217 57.99 -46.73 -4.68
N HIS A 218 57.51 -47.17 -3.53
CA HIS A 218 57.09 -48.55 -3.27
C HIS A 218 56.19 -48.57 -2.03
N SER A 219 55.11 -49.31 -2.17
CA SER A 219 54.09 -49.64 -1.18
C SER A 219 54.64 -50.27 0.10
N SER A 220 54.06 -49.93 1.25
CA SER A 220 53.35 -50.94 2.06
C SER A 220 52.58 -50.29 3.21
N VAL A 221 51.29 -50.59 3.22
CA VAL A 221 50.41 -50.48 4.38
C VAL A 221 50.86 -51.52 5.41
N LYS A 222 51.13 -51.10 6.65
CA LYS A 222 50.98 -51.99 7.80
C LYS A 222 50.41 -51.22 8.99
N LYS A 223 49.12 -51.44 9.23
CA LYS A 223 48.44 -51.15 10.50
C LYS A 223 48.97 -52.08 11.59
N ARG A 224 48.98 -51.53 12.81
CA ARG A 224 48.54 -52.12 14.09
C ARG A 224 49.65 -52.24 15.14
N GLY A 225 49.34 -51.75 16.34
CA GLY A 225 50.07 -52.08 17.56
C GLY A 225 50.09 -50.93 18.56
N SER A 226 48.99 -50.76 19.29
CA SER A 226 48.99 -50.02 20.56
C SER A 226 49.90 -50.71 21.57
N THR A 227 50.78 -49.96 22.23
CA THR A 227 51.08 -50.05 23.69
C THR A 227 52.18 -49.06 24.08
N GLY A 228 51.99 -48.36 25.21
CA GLY A 228 52.97 -47.48 25.86
C GLY A 228 52.78 -46.01 25.48
N SER A 229 52.71 -45.03 26.37
CA SER A 229 53.08 -44.93 27.79
C SER A 229 52.49 -43.58 28.29
N PRO A 230 52.14 -43.39 29.58
CA PRO A 230 51.65 -42.10 30.09
C PRO A 230 52.66 -40.93 29.95
N ARG A 231 53.88 -41.18 29.47
CA ARG A 231 54.94 -40.18 29.29
C ARG A 231 54.77 -39.25 28.09
N THR A 232 54.05 -39.64 27.03
CA THR A 232 53.99 -38.83 25.79
C THR A 232 52.95 -37.71 25.84
N VAL A 233 51.95 -37.79 26.73
CA VAL A 233 51.01 -36.69 26.97
C VAL A 233 51.68 -35.61 27.83
N PHE A 234 52.44 -36.01 28.86
CA PHE A 234 53.23 -35.08 29.67
C PHE A 234 54.39 -34.43 28.92
N GLU A 235 55.03 -35.08 27.94
CA GLU A 235 56.03 -34.43 27.09
C GLU A 235 55.39 -33.49 26.06
N SER A 236 54.18 -33.78 25.58
CA SER A 236 53.46 -32.84 24.70
C SER A 236 52.97 -31.62 25.48
N GLU A 237 52.47 -31.80 26.70
CA GLU A 237 52.08 -30.70 27.58
C GLU A 237 53.28 -29.97 28.16
N ALA A 238 54.41 -30.63 28.47
CA ALA A 238 55.64 -29.98 28.91
C ALA A 238 56.36 -29.27 27.76
N LYS A 239 56.27 -29.76 26.52
CA LYS A 239 56.78 -29.06 25.33
C LYS A 239 55.85 -27.94 24.90
N VAL A 240 54.54 -28.04 25.14
CA VAL A 240 53.57 -26.94 25.03
C VAL A 240 53.75 -25.93 26.16
N LEU A 241 54.01 -26.34 27.41
CA LEU A 241 54.33 -25.45 28.53
C LEU A 241 55.71 -24.81 28.37
N LEU A 242 56.72 -25.53 27.87
CA LEU A 242 58.06 -24.98 27.56
C LEU A 242 58.03 -24.10 26.30
N THR A 243 57.16 -24.35 25.33
CA THR A 243 56.96 -23.41 24.21
C THR A 243 56.05 -22.24 24.57
N VAL A 244 55.19 -22.37 25.58
CA VAL A 244 54.41 -21.27 26.18
C VAL A 244 55.28 -20.41 27.10
N GLU A 245 56.18 -21.00 27.90
CA GLU A 245 57.18 -20.29 28.72
C GLU A 245 58.23 -19.61 27.84
N ASN A 246 58.77 -20.29 26.83
CA ASN A 246 59.68 -19.66 25.87
C ASN A 246 58.97 -18.67 24.93
N GLY A 247 57.66 -18.84 24.71
CA GLY A 247 56.81 -17.91 23.94
C GLY A 247 56.46 -16.62 24.69
N LEU A 248 56.52 -16.64 26.02
CA LEU A 248 56.31 -15.46 26.87
C LEU A 248 57.56 -14.56 26.94
N GLU A 249 58.77 -15.12 26.87
CA GLU A 249 60.03 -14.34 26.86
C GLU A 249 60.40 -13.76 25.48
N ALA A 250 59.83 -14.31 24.40
CA ALA A 250 60.08 -13.85 23.03
C ALA A 250 58.95 -12.97 22.45
N ARG A 251 58.22 -12.19 23.27
CA ARG A 251 57.38 -11.10 22.71
C ARG A 251 58.29 -10.13 21.97
N SER A 252 58.20 -10.11 20.65
CA SER A 252 58.96 -9.18 19.82
C SER A 252 58.61 -7.75 20.19
N VAL A 253 59.60 -6.83 20.17
CA VAL A 253 59.37 -5.39 20.41
C VAL A 253 58.31 -4.84 19.44
N SER A 254 58.20 -5.44 18.26
CA SER A 254 57.16 -5.12 17.28
C SER A 254 55.76 -5.48 17.79
N ASP A 255 55.56 -6.64 18.41
CA ASP A 255 54.25 -7.06 18.95
C ASP A 255 53.85 -6.27 20.21
N LEU A 256 54.84 -5.75 20.95
CA LEU A 256 54.63 -4.88 22.11
C LEU A 256 53.99 -3.53 21.71
N ILE A 257 54.55 -2.91 20.67
CA ILE A 257 54.22 -1.54 20.25
C ILE A 257 53.02 -1.51 19.30
N ARG A 258 52.80 -2.59 18.54
CA ARG A 258 51.75 -2.67 17.51
C ARG A 258 50.34 -2.39 18.04
N ALA A 259 49.87 -3.18 19.00
CA ALA A 259 48.47 -3.09 19.45
C ALA A 259 48.12 -1.71 20.05
N PRO A 260 48.96 -1.08 20.90
CA PRO A 260 48.73 0.28 21.37
C PRO A 260 48.72 1.33 20.25
N LEU A 261 49.61 1.22 19.26
CA LEU A 261 49.63 2.13 18.11
C LEU A 261 48.41 1.96 17.21
N GLU A 262 47.94 0.73 16.99
CA GLU A 262 46.71 0.44 16.26
C GLU A 262 45.48 1.09 16.94
N GLN A 263 45.40 0.99 18.28
CA GLN A 263 44.34 1.65 19.05
C GLN A 263 44.46 3.18 19.03
N ALA A 264 45.67 3.72 19.15
CA ALA A 264 45.91 5.16 19.05
C ALA A 264 45.52 5.71 17.67
N MET A 265 45.88 5.00 16.60
CA MET A 265 45.51 5.33 15.23
C MET A 265 43.98 5.37 15.05
N ALA A 266 43.26 4.39 15.57
CA ALA A 266 41.80 4.37 15.56
C ALA A 266 41.18 5.53 16.36
N LEU A 267 41.69 5.77 17.58
CA LEU A 267 41.23 6.88 18.44
C LEU A 267 41.45 8.23 17.77
N LEU A 268 42.63 8.49 17.22
CA LEU A 268 42.95 9.74 16.52
C LEU A 268 42.04 9.97 15.33
N TRP A 269 41.74 8.93 14.54
CA TRP A 269 40.80 9.06 13.44
C TRP A 269 39.38 9.38 13.94
N THR A 270 38.91 8.77 15.03
CA THR A 270 37.59 9.10 15.63
C THR A 270 37.52 10.52 16.20
N VAL A 271 38.60 11.00 16.83
CA VAL A 271 38.68 12.38 17.34
C VAL A 271 38.74 13.38 16.19
N GLY A 272 39.54 13.10 15.15
CA GLY A 272 39.58 13.90 13.93
C GLY A 272 38.22 13.98 13.25
N LEU A 273 37.49 12.86 13.18
CA LEU A 273 36.12 12.81 12.66
C LEU A 273 35.15 13.63 13.51
N ALA A 274 35.24 13.55 14.84
CA ALA A 274 34.41 14.31 15.75
C ALA A 274 34.62 15.83 15.55
N HIS A 275 35.89 16.27 15.51
CA HIS A 275 36.23 17.67 15.22
C HIS A 275 35.69 18.11 13.86
N LEU A 276 35.87 17.30 12.81
CA LEU A 276 35.37 17.61 11.48
C LEU A 276 33.83 17.70 11.47
N SER A 277 33.12 16.80 12.15
CA SER A 277 31.65 16.80 12.23
C SER A 277 31.07 18.01 12.99
N LEU A 278 31.68 18.40 14.11
CA LEU A 278 31.27 19.58 14.87
C LEU A 278 31.43 20.87 14.04
N ARG A 279 32.53 20.97 13.28
CA ARG A 279 32.81 22.10 12.39
C ARG A 279 31.78 22.24 11.26
N LEU A 280 31.29 21.12 10.76
CA LEU A 280 30.22 21.08 9.76
C LEU A 280 28.90 21.59 10.36
N LEU A 281 28.56 21.17 11.58
CA LEU A 281 27.34 21.58 12.30
C LEU A 281 27.36 23.07 12.70
N GLU A 282 28.53 23.60 13.06
CA GLU A 282 28.72 25.01 13.44
C GLU A 282 28.74 25.99 12.25
N ASN A 283 28.67 25.48 11.01
CA ASN A 283 28.84 26.24 9.77
C ASN A 283 30.14 27.08 9.71
N SER A 284 31.14 26.74 10.52
CA SER A 284 32.41 27.48 10.66
C SER A 284 33.50 26.82 9.81
N LEU A 285 33.30 26.82 8.49
CA LEU A 285 34.14 26.07 7.57
C LEU A 285 35.37 26.90 7.16
N ALA A 286 36.58 26.35 7.36
CA ALA A 286 37.85 27.01 6.99
C ALA A 286 38.20 26.81 5.49
N TRP A 287 39.13 27.60 4.95
CA TRP A 287 39.55 27.50 3.53
C TRP A 287 40.18 26.12 3.20
N HIS A 288 40.88 25.51 4.15
CA HIS A 288 41.54 24.21 3.99
C HIS A 288 40.60 22.99 4.20
N TRP A 289 39.28 23.20 4.25
CA TRP A 289 38.28 22.13 4.43
C TRP A 289 38.35 20.98 3.39
N PRO A 290 38.57 21.26 2.09
CA PRO A 290 38.72 20.19 1.10
C PRO A 290 39.97 19.34 1.37
N LEU A 291 41.05 19.96 1.85
CA LEU A 291 42.28 19.26 2.18
C LEU A 291 42.08 18.33 3.38
N THR A 292 41.40 18.79 4.43
CA THR A 292 41.11 17.98 5.63
C THR A 292 40.21 16.80 5.31
N THR A 293 39.23 16.97 4.42
CA THR A 293 38.34 15.87 4.00
C THR A 293 39.08 14.86 3.13
N VAL A 294 39.94 15.27 2.20
CA VAL A 294 40.80 14.34 1.43
C VAL A 294 41.70 13.51 2.35
N LEU A 295 42.31 14.14 3.35
CA LEU A 295 43.10 13.46 4.38
C LEU A 295 42.27 12.48 5.21
N ALA A 296 41.05 12.86 5.59
CA ALA A 296 40.11 11.98 6.31
C ALA A 296 39.72 10.75 5.47
N VAL A 297 39.50 10.93 4.17
CA VAL A 297 39.19 9.85 3.22
C VAL A 297 40.38 8.91 3.07
N ALA A 298 41.57 9.43 2.80
CA ALA A 298 42.78 8.63 2.62
C ALA A 298 43.11 7.84 3.89
N SER A 299 43.16 8.51 5.04
CA SER A 299 43.43 7.87 6.33
C SER A 299 42.34 6.85 6.72
N GLY A 300 41.07 7.13 6.43
CA GLY A 300 39.97 6.19 6.67
C GLY A 300 40.05 4.92 5.82
N LEU A 301 40.40 5.04 4.54
CA LEU A 301 40.60 3.88 3.66
C LEU A 301 41.75 2.99 4.12
N LEU A 302 42.86 3.59 4.56
CA LEU A 302 44.00 2.85 5.11
C LEU A 302 43.64 2.12 6.40
N LEU A 303 42.88 2.78 7.28
CA LEU A 303 42.43 2.20 8.54
C LEU A 303 41.50 1.01 8.31
N ILE A 304 40.54 1.16 7.38
CA ILE A 304 39.61 0.09 7.00
C ILE A 304 40.35 -1.09 6.37
N GLY A 305 41.33 -0.81 5.51
CA GLY A 305 42.19 -1.83 4.89
C GLY A 305 43.01 -2.59 5.93
N HIS A 306 43.65 -1.87 6.87
CA HIS A 306 44.47 -2.45 7.94
C HIS A 306 43.65 -3.35 8.87
N PHE A 307 42.47 -2.90 9.31
CA PHE A 307 41.59 -3.68 10.19
C PHE A 307 40.67 -4.66 9.46
N HIS A 308 40.76 -4.77 8.13
CA HIS A 308 39.94 -5.65 7.29
C HIS A 308 38.42 -5.47 7.46
N ARG A 309 37.98 -4.25 7.83
CA ARG A 309 36.56 -3.91 8.07
C ARG A 309 35.91 -3.31 6.82
N PHE A 310 36.02 -3.99 5.68
CA PHE A 310 35.62 -3.51 4.35
C PHE A 310 34.15 -3.03 4.19
N ARG A 311 33.27 -3.36 5.13
CA ARG A 311 31.88 -2.83 5.20
C ARG A 311 31.80 -1.34 5.53
N TRP A 312 32.85 -0.75 6.06
CA TRP A 312 32.87 0.65 6.50
C TRP A 312 33.40 1.61 5.45
N VAL A 313 33.70 1.13 4.23
CA VAL A 313 34.20 1.98 3.11
C VAL A 313 33.19 3.05 2.69
N ALA A 314 31.91 2.88 3.02
CA ALA A 314 30.90 3.93 2.89
C ALA A 314 31.25 5.21 3.68
N VAL A 315 31.95 5.12 4.81
CA VAL A 315 32.27 6.30 5.64
C VAL A 315 33.27 7.24 4.94
N PRO A 316 34.43 6.77 4.43
CA PRO A 316 35.27 7.58 3.56
C PRO A 316 34.53 8.15 2.35
N MET A 317 33.65 7.39 1.70
CA MET A 317 32.88 7.90 0.57
C MET A 317 31.98 9.08 0.98
N LEU A 318 31.28 8.99 2.11
CA LEU A 318 30.44 10.08 2.63
C LEU A 318 31.26 11.31 3.06
N LEU A 319 32.45 11.10 3.61
CA LEU A 319 33.37 12.20 3.93
C LEU A 319 33.85 12.93 2.68
N GLY A 320 34.18 12.19 1.62
CA GLY A 320 34.53 12.76 0.33
C GLY A 320 33.37 13.53 -0.29
N LEU A 321 32.15 13.00 -0.20
CA LEU A 321 30.94 13.69 -0.62
C LEU A 321 30.72 15.00 0.16
N ALA A 322 30.81 14.98 1.48
CA ALA A 322 30.65 16.17 2.32
C ALA A 322 31.69 17.25 1.99
N GLY A 323 32.95 16.85 1.76
CA GLY A 323 34.01 17.76 1.33
C GLY A 323 33.71 18.43 -0.01
N LEU A 324 33.24 17.64 -0.99
CA LEU A 324 32.86 18.13 -2.31
C LEU A 324 31.65 19.07 -2.27
N LEU A 325 30.59 18.70 -1.55
CA LEU A 325 29.36 19.50 -1.46
C LEU A 325 29.61 20.88 -0.83
N VAL A 326 30.35 20.93 0.28
CA VAL A 326 30.76 22.20 0.91
C VAL A 326 31.62 23.03 -0.04
N GLY A 327 32.51 22.39 -0.79
CA GLY A 327 33.33 23.07 -1.81
C GLY A 327 32.46 23.73 -2.88
N LEU A 328 31.49 22.97 -3.43
CA LEU A 328 30.58 23.43 -4.47
C LEU A 328 29.61 24.52 -3.98
N GLU A 329 29.13 24.43 -2.74
CA GLU A 329 28.28 25.46 -2.13
C GLU A 329 29.00 26.81 -2.06
N ARG A 330 30.31 26.82 -1.74
CA ARG A 330 31.14 28.04 -1.76
C ARG A 330 31.35 28.63 -3.15
N PHE A 331 31.27 27.80 -4.20
CA PHE A 331 31.28 28.27 -5.58
C PHE A 331 29.92 28.83 -6.03
N GLY A 332 28.94 28.93 -5.12
CA GLY A 332 27.63 29.53 -5.39
C GLY A 332 26.65 28.59 -6.08
N LEU A 333 26.90 27.27 -6.07
CA LEU A 333 25.97 26.30 -6.65
C LEU A 333 24.73 26.16 -5.76
N GLY A 334 23.55 26.35 -6.35
CA GLY A 334 22.28 26.15 -5.66
C GLY A 334 22.05 24.70 -5.21
N VAL A 335 21.16 24.53 -4.24
CA VAL A 335 20.73 23.25 -3.67
C VAL A 335 20.40 22.15 -4.72
N PRO A 336 19.68 22.40 -5.83
CA PRO A 336 19.39 21.36 -6.81
C PRO A 336 20.66 20.84 -7.52
N TRP A 337 21.61 21.73 -7.82
CA TRP A 337 22.89 21.38 -8.41
C TRP A 337 23.81 20.66 -7.42
N LEU A 338 23.73 21.00 -6.13
CA LEU A 338 24.39 20.23 -5.06
C LEU A 338 23.83 18.79 -4.99
N GLY A 339 22.50 18.63 -5.12
CA GLY A 339 21.86 17.33 -5.22
C GLY A 339 22.32 16.53 -6.44
N ALA A 340 22.37 17.16 -7.62
CA ALA A 340 22.89 16.55 -8.84
C ALA A 340 24.37 16.14 -8.70
N ALA A 341 25.20 17.01 -8.14
CA ALA A 341 26.61 16.73 -7.88
C ALA A 341 26.79 15.57 -6.89
N ALA A 342 25.93 15.46 -5.87
CA ALA A 342 25.96 14.36 -4.91
C ALA A 342 25.71 13.00 -5.59
N VAL A 343 24.69 12.93 -6.44
CA VAL A 343 24.35 11.70 -7.17
C VAL A 343 25.41 11.38 -8.22
N LEU A 344 25.93 12.39 -8.92
CA LEU A 344 27.03 12.20 -9.88
C LEU A 344 28.28 11.67 -9.19
N TYR A 345 28.66 12.23 -8.03
CA TYR A 345 29.75 11.74 -7.22
C TYR A 345 29.52 10.29 -6.81
N ALA A 346 28.32 9.96 -6.33
CA ALA A 346 27.95 8.61 -5.92
C ALA A 346 28.04 7.60 -7.08
N LEU A 347 27.52 7.97 -8.26
CA LEU A 347 27.56 7.18 -9.48
C LEU A 347 29.01 6.92 -9.92
N LEU A 348 29.83 7.97 -9.98
CA LEU A 348 31.23 7.89 -10.38
C LEU A 348 32.03 7.06 -9.38
N ALA A 349 31.87 7.30 -8.07
CA ALA A 349 32.56 6.55 -7.02
C ALA A 349 32.24 5.05 -7.10
N TRP A 350 30.96 4.70 -7.25
CA TRP A 350 30.55 3.30 -7.43
C TRP A 350 31.12 2.69 -8.72
N ARG A 351 30.98 3.36 -9.87
CA ARG A 351 31.49 2.86 -11.16
C ARG A 351 33.01 2.73 -11.17
N TRP A 352 33.73 3.70 -10.62
CA TRP A 352 35.17 3.64 -10.45
C TRP A 352 35.56 2.45 -9.58
N THR A 353 34.88 2.24 -8.45
CA THR A 353 35.17 1.09 -7.58
C THR A 353 35.02 -0.23 -8.32
N VAL A 354 33.94 -0.40 -9.10
CA VAL A 354 33.72 -1.60 -9.91
C VAL A 354 34.86 -1.83 -10.92
N VAL A 355 35.29 -0.78 -11.63
CA VAL A 355 36.37 -0.88 -12.64
C VAL A 355 37.72 -1.13 -11.98
N VAL A 356 38.02 -0.42 -10.89
CA VAL A 356 39.28 -0.51 -10.14
C VAL A 356 39.42 -1.91 -9.53
N LEU A 357 38.39 -2.42 -8.85
CA LEU A 357 38.42 -3.77 -8.27
C LEU A 357 38.56 -4.89 -9.31
N ALA A 358 38.18 -4.65 -10.57
CA ALA A 358 38.37 -5.61 -11.67
C ALA A 358 39.81 -5.62 -12.21
N LYS A 359 40.63 -4.60 -11.94
CA LYS A 359 41.97 -4.47 -12.50
C LYS A 359 43.02 -5.26 -11.70
N PRO A 360 43.90 -6.05 -12.34
CA PRO A 360 45.02 -6.74 -11.69
C PRO A 360 45.94 -5.88 -10.80
N PRO A 361 46.34 -4.64 -11.19
CA PRO A 361 47.24 -3.83 -10.35
C PRO A 361 46.67 -3.50 -8.98
N VAL A 362 45.35 -3.42 -8.83
CA VAL A 362 44.71 -3.10 -7.55
C VAL A 362 44.85 -4.27 -6.58
N TRP A 363 44.76 -5.50 -7.08
CA TRP A 363 45.03 -6.70 -6.29
C TRP A 363 46.50 -6.80 -5.88
N ARG A 364 47.44 -6.43 -6.77
CA ARG A 364 48.87 -6.37 -6.42
C ARG A 364 49.14 -5.33 -5.33
N LEU A 365 48.51 -4.16 -5.44
CA LEU A 365 48.66 -3.07 -4.49
C LEU A 365 48.00 -3.38 -3.14
N ALA A 366 46.83 -4.02 -3.14
CA ALA A 366 46.19 -4.55 -1.94
C ALA A 366 47.06 -5.63 -1.25
N HIS A 367 47.75 -6.47 -2.03
CA HIS A 367 48.68 -7.46 -1.51
C HIS A 367 49.93 -6.80 -0.89
N LEU A 368 50.52 -5.80 -1.55
CA LEU A 368 51.65 -5.03 -1.03
C LEU A 368 51.30 -4.27 0.26
N MET A 369 50.07 -3.76 0.36
CA MET A 369 49.57 -3.09 1.55
C MET A 369 49.12 -4.06 2.66
N GLY A 370 49.04 -5.37 2.37
CA GLY A 370 48.61 -6.38 3.35
C GLY A 370 47.10 -6.38 3.64
N PHE A 371 46.27 -5.86 2.73
CA PHE A 371 44.81 -5.82 2.88
C PHE A 371 44.11 -7.13 2.47
N THR A 372 44.88 -8.18 2.16
CA THR A 372 44.35 -9.48 1.72
C THR A 372 44.44 -10.52 2.85
N VAL A 373 43.33 -11.18 3.16
CA VAL A 373 43.29 -12.29 4.13
C VAL A 373 43.58 -13.63 3.42
N PRO A 374 44.44 -14.50 3.97
CA PRO A 374 44.66 -15.84 3.42
C PRO A 374 43.35 -16.66 3.45
N GLY A 375 42.98 -17.26 2.31
CA GLY A 375 41.73 -18.04 2.15
C GLY A 375 40.62 -17.36 1.35
N GLY A 376 40.81 -16.13 0.85
CA GLY A 376 39.91 -15.53 -0.15
C GLY A 376 38.56 -15.05 0.41
N SER A 377 38.59 -14.18 1.42
CA SER A 377 37.39 -13.70 2.11
C SER A 377 36.61 -12.60 1.35
N GLY A 378 36.29 -12.78 0.06
CA GLY A 378 35.30 -11.95 -0.67
C GLY A 378 35.38 -10.41 -0.51
N GLY A 379 36.54 -9.85 -0.14
CA GLY A 379 36.65 -8.47 0.37
C GLY A 379 36.26 -7.43 -0.68
N ALA A 380 36.64 -7.65 -1.94
CA ALA A 380 36.22 -6.82 -3.06
C ALA A 380 34.68 -6.76 -3.20
N ARG A 381 33.98 -7.88 -3.01
CA ARG A 381 32.51 -7.93 -3.04
C ARG A 381 31.89 -7.18 -1.87
N GLN A 382 32.54 -7.17 -0.71
CA GLN A 382 32.11 -6.43 0.48
C GLN A 382 32.29 -4.91 0.30
N VAL A 383 33.40 -4.48 -0.29
CA VAL A 383 33.65 -3.08 -0.69
C VAL A 383 32.62 -2.63 -1.73
N GLU A 384 32.43 -3.40 -2.81
CA GLU A 384 31.46 -3.10 -3.86
C GLU A 384 30.05 -2.97 -3.27
N ARG A 385 29.60 -3.92 -2.43
CA ARG A 385 28.29 -3.88 -1.77
C ARG A 385 28.12 -2.66 -0.85
N SER A 386 29.16 -2.29 -0.11
CA SER A 386 29.11 -1.13 0.79
C SER A 386 28.95 0.18 0.03
N ILE A 387 29.77 0.38 -1.01
CA ILE A 387 29.75 1.60 -1.84
C ILE A 387 28.46 1.65 -2.65
N HIS A 388 28.04 0.52 -3.21
CA HIS A 388 26.76 0.38 -3.91
C HIS A 388 25.57 0.78 -3.01
N GLY A 389 25.49 0.21 -1.80
CA GLY A 389 24.43 0.55 -0.85
C GLY A 389 24.42 2.02 -0.47
N CYS A 390 25.60 2.63 -0.28
CA CYS A 390 25.72 4.06 -0.01
C CYS A 390 25.27 4.92 -1.20
N ALA A 391 25.67 4.55 -2.42
CA ALA A 391 25.30 5.26 -3.63
C ALA A 391 23.78 5.25 -3.88
N LEU A 392 23.14 4.10 -3.64
CA LEU A 392 21.68 3.99 -3.69
C LEU A 392 21.01 4.83 -2.60
N ALA A 393 21.55 4.84 -1.38
CA ALA A 393 20.99 5.64 -0.29
C ALA A 393 21.03 7.14 -0.62
N ILE A 394 22.14 7.64 -1.17
CA ILE A 394 22.27 9.03 -1.62
C ILE A 394 21.20 9.32 -2.69
N ALA A 395 21.09 8.48 -3.72
CA ALA A 395 20.09 8.66 -4.79
C ALA A 395 18.63 8.54 -4.29
N ALA A 396 18.38 7.70 -3.29
CA ALA A 396 17.03 7.56 -2.72
C ALA A 396 16.66 8.77 -1.85
N ILE A 397 17.59 9.27 -1.04
CA ILE A 397 17.39 10.47 -0.21
C ILE A 397 17.15 11.69 -1.09
N THR A 398 17.93 11.85 -2.18
CA THR A 398 17.75 12.96 -3.12
C THR A 398 16.35 12.94 -3.75
N VAL A 399 15.91 11.77 -4.22
CA VAL A 399 14.56 11.60 -4.79
C VAL A 399 13.47 11.84 -3.75
N ALA A 400 13.63 11.32 -2.53
CA ALA A 400 12.65 11.48 -1.45
C ALA A 400 12.55 12.93 -0.93
N ALA A 401 13.65 13.67 -0.93
CA ALA A 401 13.67 15.09 -0.54
C ALA A 401 13.02 16.00 -1.59
N SER A 402 13.02 15.59 -2.86
CA SER A 402 12.50 16.37 -4.00
C SER A 402 11.04 16.86 -3.80
N PRO A 403 10.05 16.01 -3.47
CA PRO A 403 8.68 16.47 -3.23
C PRO A 403 8.54 17.31 -1.96
N GLY A 404 9.32 17.03 -0.91
CA GLY A 404 9.29 17.80 0.33
C GLY A 404 9.78 19.24 0.13
N LEU A 405 10.85 19.40 -0.67
CA LEU A 405 11.35 20.72 -1.07
C LEU A 405 10.34 21.46 -1.94
N ALA A 406 9.65 20.77 -2.86
CA ALA A 406 8.60 21.36 -3.68
C ALA A 406 7.38 21.83 -2.85
N LEU A 407 6.96 21.05 -1.84
CA LEU A 407 5.81 21.37 -0.97
C LEU A 407 6.08 22.52 0.01
N LEU A 408 7.33 22.67 0.47
CA LEU A 408 7.71 23.69 1.46
C LEU A 408 7.80 25.12 0.88
N GLY A 409 7.48 25.32 -0.41
CA GLY A 409 7.44 26.65 -1.03
C GLY A 409 8.79 27.38 -1.04
N TRP A 410 9.90 26.66 -0.83
CA TRP A 410 11.26 27.19 -0.97
C TRP A 410 11.44 27.73 -2.40
N PRO A 411 12.11 28.88 -2.53
CA PRO A 411 11.57 30.04 -3.24
C PRO A 411 11.19 29.77 -4.69
N MET A 412 10.05 30.36 -5.07
CA MET A 412 9.40 30.50 -6.38
C MET A 412 10.36 30.89 -7.53
N GLY A 413 11.30 30.03 -7.87
CA GLY A 413 12.31 30.25 -8.92
C GLY A 413 12.88 28.96 -9.50
N TRP A 414 12.75 27.81 -8.82
CA TRP A 414 13.18 26.53 -9.37
C TRP A 414 12.17 26.05 -10.41
N SER A 415 12.40 26.44 -11.65
CA SER A 415 11.77 25.81 -12.80
C SER A 415 12.23 24.35 -12.89
N THR A 416 11.33 23.49 -13.37
CA THR A 416 11.53 22.05 -13.58
C THR A 416 12.85 21.62 -14.25
N PRO A 417 13.51 22.41 -15.13
CA PRO A 417 14.87 22.10 -15.59
C PRO A 417 15.94 22.01 -14.50
N GLU A 418 15.79 22.69 -13.35
CA GLU A 418 16.85 22.72 -12.33
C GLU A 418 16.93 21.42 -11.51
N LEU A 419 15.80 20.74 -11.27
CA LEU A 419 15.75 19.43 -10.59
C LEU A 419 15.94 18.25 -11.54
N ALA A 420 15.70 18.45 -12.84
CA ALA A 420 15.87 17.45 -13.88
C ALA A 420 17.25 16.73 -13.87
N PRO A 421 18.42 17.42 -13.76
CA PRO A 421 19.71 16.74 -13.74
C PRO A 421 19.86 15.79 -12.55
N MET A 422 19.38 16.19 -11.37
CA MET A 422 19.44 15.38 -10.15
C MET A 422 18.61 14.10 -10.27
N LEU A 423 17.38 14.22 -10.79
CA LEU A 423 16.48 13.07 -11.00
C LEU A 423 16.96 12.18 -12.14
N ALA A 424 17.47 12.75 -13.24
CA ALA A 424 18.04 12.00 -14.36
C ALA A 424 19.27 11.19 -13.95
N LEU A 425 20.18 11.77 -13.15
CA LEU A 425 21.34 11.06 -12.61
C LEU A 425 20.91 9.95 -11.63
N SER A 426 19.89 10.20 -10.81
CA SER A 426 19.35 9.20 -9.88
C SER A 426 18.73 8.02 -10.63
N LEU A 427 17.92 8.32 -11.66
CA LEU A 427 17.34 7.33 -12.56
C LEU A 427 18.43 6.51 -13.26
N LEU A 428 19.45 7.18 -13.81
CA LEU A 428 20.58 6.52 -14.47
C LEU A 428 21.31 5.56 -13.51
N LEU A 429 21.54 5.98 -12.26
CA LEU A 429 22.15 5.15 -11.23
C LEU A 429 21.31 3.90 -10.95
N PHE A 430 19.99 4.05 -10.75
CA PHE A 430 19.11 2.92 -10.49
C PHE A 430 19.00 1.97 -11.68
N VAL A 431 18.96 2.48 -12.91
CA VAL A 431 18.93 1.67 -14.14
C VAL A 431 20.23 0.88 -14.30
N LEU A 432 21.39 1.52 -14.13
CA LEU A 432 22.70 0.86 -14.23
C LEU A 432 22.88 -0.19 -13.12
N ALA A 433 22.46 0.13 -11.89
CA ALA A 433 22.46 -0.82 -10.79
C ALA A 433 21.54 -2.01 -11.06
N GLY A 434 20.32 -1.76 -11.53
CA GLY A 434 19.37 -2.79 -11.91
C GLY A 434 19.93 -3.69 -13.02
N TRP A 435 20.60 -3.11 -14.01
CA TRP A 435 21.19 -3.86 -15.12
C TRP A 435 22.35 -4.76 -14.67
N ARG A 436 23.21 -4.30 -13.76
CA ARG A 436 24.33 -5.09 -13.23
C ARG A 436 23.89 -6.18 -12.26
N TYR A 437 22.95 -5.89 -11.36
CA TYR A 437 22.54 -6.81 -10.29
C TYR A 437 21.26 -7.61 -10.58
N ARG A 438 20.57 -7.35 -11.71
CA ARG A 438 19.36 -8.06 -12.18
C ARG A 438 18.30 -8.24 -11.08
N SER A 439 17.97 -7.16 -10.37
CA SER A 439 17.12 -7.24 -9.20
C SER A 439 15.96 -6.23 -9.24
N SER A 440 14.78 -6.71 -8.84
CA SER A 440 13.53 -5.95 -8.81
C SER A 440 13.53 -4.68 -7.94
N PRO A 441 14.21 -4.57 -6.77
CA PRO A 441 14.18 -3.34 -5.98
C PRO A 441 14.77 -2.13 -6.73
N HIS A 442 15.78 -2.34 -7.56
CA HIS A 442 16.36 -1.26 -8.36
C HIS A 442 15.43 -0.81 -9.49
N ALA A 443 14.67 -1.75 -10.07
CA ALA A 443 13.63 -1.44 -11.04
C ALA A 443 12.50 -0.62 -10.40
N TYR A 444 12.06 -0.97 -9.19
CA TYR A 444 11.11 -0.14 -8.44
C TYR A 444 11.66 1.27 -8.16
N ALA A 445 12.89 1.38 -7.67
CA ALA A 445 13.51 2.68 -7.42
C ALA A 445 13.58 3.53 -8.68
N ALA A 446 14.01 2.97 -9.81
CA ALA A 446 14.03 3.65 -11.10
C ALA A 446 12.63 4.09 -11.56
N LEU A 447 11.61 3.24 -11.44
CA LEU A 447 10.24 3.61 -11.81
C LEU A 447 9.69 4.71 -10.90
N ILE A 448 9.96 4.65 -9.60
CA ILE A 448 9.60 5.72 -8.64
C ILE A 448 10.28 7.03 -9.00
N THR A 449 11.58 7.01 -9.36
CA THR A 449 12.28 8.21 -9.81
C THR A 449 11.71 8.78 -11.10
N LEU A 450 11.31 7.91 -12.04
CA LEU A 450 10.72 8.33 -13.31
C LEU A 450 9.35 8.96 -13.07
N THR A 451 8.49 8.34 -12.26
CA THR A 451 7.17 8.89 -11.93
C THR A 451 7.29 10.21 -11.20
N MET A 452 8.20 10.30 -10.22
CA MET A 452 8.46 11.55 -9.50
C MET A 452 9.00 12.63 -10.45
N GLY A 453 9.90 12.26 -11.36
CA GLY A 453 10.43 13.18 -12.38
C GLY A 453 9.33 13.74 -13.28
N VAL A 454 8.40 12.92 -13.76
CA VAL A 454 7.27 13.39 -14.58
C VAL A 454 6.30 14.25 -13.79
N TRP A 455 6.01 13.91 -12.53
CA TRP A 455 5.18 14.75 -11.66
C TRP A 455 5.81 16.13 -11.43
N LEU A 456 7.14 16.19 -11.40
CA LEU A 456 7.91 17.41 -11.23
C LEU A 456 8.24 18.15 -12.55
N SER A 457 7.93 17.62 -13.75
CA SER A 457 8.49 18.15 -15.02
C SER A 457 7.74 19.32 -15.69
N GLY A 458 6.59 19.80 -15.22
CA GLY A 458 6.06 21.09 -15.69
C GLY A 458 4.56 21.29 -15.46
N ALA A 459 4.20 22.49 -15.01
CA ALA A 459 2.84 23.08 -14.92
C ALA A 459 1.87 22.64 -13.80
N TRP A 460 2.13 21.56 -13.06
CA TRP A 460 1.14 20.99 -12.12
C TRP A 460 1.31 21.35 -10.63
N LEU A 461 2.36 22.13 -10.30
CA LEU A 461 2.73 22.54 -8.94
C LEU A 461 2.18 23.93 -8.57
N THR A 462 0.98 24.29 -9.01
CA THR A 462 0.18 25.17 -8.15
C THR A 462 -0.31 24.30 -7.00
N ALA A 463 -0.03 24.69 -5.76
CA ALA A 463 -0.36 23.94 -4.54
C ALA A 463 -1.86 23.57 -4.42
N THR A 464 -2.71 24.13 -5.29
CA THR A 464 -4.13 23.88 -5.41
C THR A 464 -4.52 22.67 -6.28
N VAL A 465 -3.58 22.02 -6.97
CA VAL A 465 -3.89 21.05 -8.05
C VAL A 465 -3.14 19.71 -7.91
N LEU A 466 -2.80 19.29 -6.68
CA LEU A 466 -2.50 17.87 -6.45
C LEU A 466 -3.80 17.11 -6.79
N LEU A 467 -3.79 16.25 -7.83
CA LEU A 467 -4.95 15.56 -8.43
C LEU A 467 -5.82 16.35 -9.43
N GLY A 468 -5.47 17.57 -9.87
CA GLY A 468 -6.17 18.13 -11.04
C GLY A 468 -5.72 17.47 -12.34
N LEU A 469 -6.61 17.44 -13.34
CA LEU A 469 -6.65 16.44 -14.43
C LEU A 469 -5.38 16.27 -15.26
N GLY A 470 -4.45 17.21 -15.26
CA GLY A 470 -3.13 16.99 -15.86
C GLY A 470 -2.27 15.92 -15.25
N GLN A 471 -2.23 15.85 -13.91
CA GLN A 471 -1.49 14.79 -13.22
C GLN A 471 -2.13 13.41 -13.55
N PRO A 472 -3.46 13.21 -13.44
CA PRO A 472 -4.15 12.03 -13.95
C PRO A 472 -3.83 11.69 -15.41
N LEU A 473 -3.81 12.66 -16.33
CA LEU A 473 -3.43 12.42 -17.74
C LEU A 473 -2.03 11.84 -17.87
N SER A 474 -1.05 12.44 -17.17
CA SER A 474 0.33 11.93 -17.15
C SER A 474 0.41 10.52 -16.54
N ASN A 475 -0.39 10.25 -15.51
CA ASN A 475 -0.46 8.95 -14.85
C ASN A 475 -1.02 7.87 -15.77
N VAL A 476 -2.06 8.15 -16.58
CA VAL A 476 -2.56 7.17 -17.55
C VAL A 476 -1.54 6.92 -18.64
N LEU A 477 -0.90 7.99 -19.15
CA LEU A 477 0.08 7.82 -20.22
C LEU A 477 1.28 7.01 -19.73
N LEU A 478 1.80 7.30 -18.53
CA LEU A 478 2.84 6.50 -17.90
C LEU A 478 2.38 5.07 -17.63
N SER A 479 1.15 4.89 -17.12
CA SER A 479 0.57 3.57 -16.89
C SER A 479 0.49 2.74 -18.17
N LEU A 480 0.02 3.35 -19.27
CA LEU A 480 -0.05 2.76 -20.60
C LEU A 480 1.35 2.38 -21.10
N ILE A 481 2.31 3.30 -21.05
CA ILE A 481 3.70 3.05 -21.47
C ILE A 481 4.32 1.91 -20.66
N MET A 482 4.15 1.91 -19.34
CA MET A 482 4.68 0.87 -18.45
C MET A 482 4.04 -0.49 -18.72
N ALA A 483 2.73 -0.51 -18.97
CA ALA A 483 2.01 -1.73 -19.29
C ALA A 483 2.42 -2.28 -20.67
N LEU A 484 2.55 -1.42 -21.69
CA LEU A 484 3.07 -1.80 -23.01
C LEU A 484 4.53 -2.28 -22.95
N ALA A 485 5.38 -1.63 -22.15
CA ALA A 485 6.74 -2.10 -21.91
C ALA A 485 6.76 -3.48 -21.24
N ALA A 486 5.90 -3.71 -20.24
CA ALA A 486 5.79 -5.01 -19.59
C ALA A 486 5.32 -6.11 -20.56
N LEU A 487 4.47 -5.78 -21.53
CA LEU A 487 4.03 -6.70 -22.60
C LEU A 487 5.16 -7.03 -23.56
N GLY A 488 5.97 -6.04 -23.96
CA GLY A 488 7.14 -6.26 -24.81
C GLY A 488 8.19 -7.17 -24.17
N LEU A 489 8.26 -7.19 -22.84
CA LEU A 489 9.16 -8.05 -22.07
C LEU A 489 8.69 -9.52 -21.97
N GLU A 490 7.52 -9.88 -22.50
CA GLU A 490 7.06 -11.27 -22.54
C GLU A 490 7.72 -12.10 -23.65
N GLN A 491 8.32 -11.45 -24.64
CA GLN A 491 9.02 -12.14 -25.72
C GLN A 491 10.29 -12.82 -25.19
N GLU A 492 10.59 -14.03 -25.67
CA GLU A 492 11.76 -14.83 -25.22
C GLU A 492 13.10 -14.08 -25.34
N ARG A 493 13.21 -13.17 -26.33
CA ARG A 493 14.39 -12.32 -26.54
C ARG A 493 14.64 -11.32 -25.39
N ALA A 494 13.65 -11.07 -24.54
CA ALA A 494 13.71 -10.14 -23.41
C ALA A 494 14.05 -10.81 -22.06
N ALA A 495 14.45 -12.10 -22.06
CA ALA A 495 14.91 -12.82 -20.88
C ALA A 495 15.86 -12.02 -19.94
N PRO A 496 16.87 -11.27 -20.41
CA PRO A 496 17.74 -10.50 -19.52
C PRO A 496 17.01 -9.39 -18.74
N LEU A 497 15.86 -8.91 -19.21
CA LEU A 497 15.10 -7.82 -18.62
C LEU A 497 13.84 -8.30 -17.88
N ALA A 498 13.63 -9.61 -17.75
CA ALA A 498 12.45 -10.18 -17.10
C ALA A 498 12.19 -9.64 -15.67
N TYR A 499 13.24 -9.25 -14.94
CA TYR A 499 13.15 -8.66 -13.60
C TYR A 499 12.42 -7.30 -13.56
N TRP A 500 12.23 -6.62 -14.68
CA TRP A 500 11.44 -5.37 -14.79
C TRP A 500 9.93 -5.60 -14.94
N ARG A 501 9.50 -6.81 -15.36
CA ARG A 501 8.10 -7.07 -15.72
C ARG A 501 7.14 -6.84 -14.56
N ILE A 502 7.41 -7.44 -13.40
CA ILE A 502 6.56 -7.30 -12.20
C ILE A 502 6.56 -5.84 -11.69
N PRO A 503 7.71 -5.15 -11.56
CA PRO A 503 7.75 -3.73 -11.22
C PRO A 503 6.92 -2.84 -12.15
N LEU A 504 7.05 -3.01 -13.47
CA LEU A 504 6.30 -2.24 -14.47
C LEU A 504 4.79 -2.46 -14.35
N GLN A 505 4.35 -3.72 -14.18
CA GLN A 505 2.94 -4.05 -14.01
C GLN A 505 2.35 -3.44 -12.73
N ARG A 506 3.06 -3.54 -11.59
CA ARG A 506 2.57 -2.99 -10.32
C ARG A 506 2.53 -1.48 -10.32
N MET A 507 3.60 -0.81 -10.79
CA MET A 507 3.62 0.65 -10.88
C MET A 507 2.59 1.15 -11.89
N GLY A 508 2.47 0.51 -13.06
CA GLY A 508 1.45 0.84 -14.05
C GLY A 508 0.02 0.70 -13.49
N GLY A 509 -0.27 -0.37 -12.76
CA GLY A 509 -1.55 -0.56 -12.09
C GLY A 509 -1.84 0.48 -10.99
N LEU A 510 -0.83 0.83 -10.17
CA LEU A 510 -0.95 1.89 -9.16
C LEU A 510 -1.24 3.25 -9.78
N LEU A 511 -0.53 3.61 -10.86
CA LEU A 511 -0.75 4.86 -11.59
C LEU A 511 -2.15 4.90 -12.22
N TYR A 512 -2.62 3.78 -12.79
CA TYR A 512 -3.98 3.67 -13.30
C TYR A 512 -5.04 3.90 -12.21
N GLY A 513 -4.83 3.29 -11.02
CA GLY A 513 -5.69 3.50 -9.86
C GLY A 513 -5.70 4.95 -9.39
N LEU A 514 -4.54 5.61 -9.35
CA LEU A 514 -4.43 7.04 -9.04
C LEU A 514 -5.14 7.91 -10.07
N THR A 515 -5.06 7.58 -11.36
CA THR A 515 -5.85 8.28 -12.37
C THR A 515 -7.34 8.07 -12.13
N LEU A 516 -7.80 6.86 -11.81
CA LEU A 516 -9.23 6.63 -11.55
C LEU A 516 -9.76 7.58 -10.47
N VAL A 517 -8.99 7.77 -9.38
CA VAL A 517 -9.32 8.76 -8.34
C VAL A 517 -9.34 10.19 -8.91
N GLY A 518 -8.35 10.55 -9.72
CA GLY A 518 -8.30 11.85 -10.40
C GLY A 518 -9.46 12.08 -11.40
N ALA A 519 -9.94 11.03 -12.06
CA ALA A 519 -11.09 11.10 -12.96
C ALA A 519 -12.38 11.41 -12.19
N VAL A 520 -12.55 10.79 -11.01
CA VAL A 520 -13.69 11.06 -10.11
C VAL A 520 -13.64 12.50 -9.61
N LEU A 521 -12.46 12.99 -9.19
CA LEU A 521 -12.28 14.38 -8.78
C LEU A 521 -12.53 15.35 -9.94
N GLY A 522 -12.01 15.05 -11.13
CA GLY A 522 -12.26 15.84 -12.34
C GLY A 522 -13.73 15.91 -12.73
N ALA A 523 -14.48 14.82 -12.52
CA ALA A 523 -15.93 14.80 -12.72
C ALA A 523 -16.66 15.75 -11.75
N LEU A 524 -16.23 15.84 -10.49
CA LEU A 524 -16.83 16.76 -9.50
C LEU A 524 -16.61 18.24 -9.85
N VAL A 525 -15.52 18.56 -10.54
CA VAL A 525 -15.14 19.93 -10.92
C VAL A 525 -15.61 20.29 -12.35
N ALA A 526 -16.26 19.36 -13.07
CA ALA A 526 -16.76 19.54 -14.43
C ALA A 526 -15.70 20.05 -15.43
N ASP A 527 -14.47 19.53 -15.33
CA ASP A 527 -13.34 19.98 -16.14
C ASP A 527 -13.48 19.52 -17.61
N PRO A 528 -13.20 20.41 -18.60
CA PRO A 528 -13.31 20.11 -20.03
C PRO A 528 -12.38 18.98 -20.52
N LEU A 529 -11.28 18.68 -19.84
CA LEU A 529 -10.30 17.65 -20.26
C LEU A 529 -10.71 16.22 -19.90
N LEU A 530 -11.75 16.03 -19.08
CA LEU A 530 -12.18 14.73 -18.59
C LEU A 530 -12.49 13.70 -19.70
N PRO A 531 -13.15 14.04 -20.83
CA PRO A 531 -13.42 13.07 -21.89
C PRO A 531 -12.15 12.47 -22.49
N GLY A 532 -11.13 13.30 -22.72
CA GLY A 532 -9.84 12.86 -23.23
C GLY A 532 -9.16 11.89 -22.26
N LEU A 533 -9.25 12.16 -20.96
CA LEU A 533 -8.75 11.27 -19.92
C LEU A 533 -9.50 9.93 -19.87
N LEU A 534 -10.84 9.95 -19.88
CA LEU A 534 -11.66 8.74 -19.85
C LEU A 534 -11.41 7.83 -21.07
N LEU A 535 -11.24 8.43 -22.25
CA LEU A 535 -10.86 7.71 -23.46
C LEU A 535 -9.49 7.04 -23.30
N LEU A 536 -8.50 7.78 -22.82
CA LEU A 536 -7.15 7.27 -22.59
C LEU A 536 -7.14 6.15 -21.54
N MET A 537 -7.94 6.27 -20.47
CA MET A 537 -8.15 5.21 -19.49
C MET A 537 -8.76 3.95 -20.12
N GLY A 538 -9.75 4.12 -21.01
CA GLY A 538 -10.35 3.02 -21.74
C GLY A 538 -9.32 2.24 -22.58
N ILE A 539 -8.39 2.94 -23.22
CA ILE A 539 -7.28 2.33 -23.97
C ILE A 539 -6.29 1.65 -23.02
N ALA A 540 -5.89 2.31 -21.93
CA ALA A 540 -4.91 1.80 -20.97
C ALA A 540 -5.43 0.59 -20.17
N LEU A 541 -6.75 0.45 -20.01
CA LEU A 541 -7.36 -0.68 -19.32
C LEU A 541 -6.98 -2.03 -19.93
N PHE A 542 -6.82 -2.11 -21.25
CA PHE A 542 -6.47 -3.36 -21.94
C PHE A 542 -5.11 -3.93 -21.50
N PRO A 543 -3.98 -3.20 -21.66
CA PRO A 543 -2.68 -3.70 -21.25
C PRO A 543 -2.53 -3.79 -19.72
N VAL A 544 -3.15 -2.87 -18.97
CA VAL A 544 -3.04 -2.82 -17.49
C VAL A 544 -3.78 -3.99 -16.81
N ALA A 545 -4.94 -4.40 -17.33
CA ALA A 545 -5.73 -5.48 -16.72
C ALA A 545 -5.24 -6.89 -17.12
N ARG A 546 -4.36 -7.03 -18.12
CA ARG A 546 -3.87 -8.33 -18.61
C ARG A 546 -3.29 -9.27 -17.54
N PRO A 547 -2.48 -8.82 -16.56
CA PRO A 547 -1.91 -9.71 -15.54
C PRO A 547 -2.93 -10.18 -14.48
N LEU A 548 -4.17 -9.67 -14.49
CA LEU A 548 -5.19 -10.07 -13.51
C LEU A 548 -5.80 -11.43 -13.87
N SER A 549 -6.15 -12.23 -12.87
CA SER A 549 -6.73 -13.57 -13.05
C SER A 549 -8.07 -13.59 -13.80
N GLN A 550 -8.80 -12.47 -13.79
CA GLN A 550 -10.08 -12.27 -14.50
C GLN A 550 -10.00 -11.08 -15.46
N ALA A 551 -8.91 -10.96 -16.23
CA ALA A 551 -8.63 -9.80 -17.09
C ALA A 551 -9.82 -9.40 -17.98
N ALA A 552 -10.52 -10.37 -18.58
CA ALA A 552 -11.67 -10.10 -19.44
C ALA A 552 -12.86 -9.48 -18.68
N GLU A 553 -13.12 -9.90 -17.44
CA GLU A 553 -14.21 -9.36 -16.61
C GLU A 553 -13.91 -7.93 -16.16
N TRP A 554 -12.67 -7.67 -15.71
CA TRP A 554 -12.22 -6.33 -15.34
C TRP A 554 -12.26 -5.36 -16.52
N ARG A 555 -11.85 -5.80 -17.72
CA ARG A 555 -12.01 -5.02 -18.96
C ARG A 555 -13.48 -4.78 -19.28
N GLY A 556 -14.33 -5.80 -19.12
CA GLY A 556 -15.77 -5.73 -19.36
C GLY A 556 -16.46 -4.68 -18.53
N LEU A 557 -16.31 -4.75 -17.21
CA LEU A 557 -16.88 -3.79 -16.27
C LEU A 557 -16.26 -2.40 -16.46
N GLY A 558 -14.92 -2.32 -16.51
CA GLY A 558 -14.21 -1.04 -16.59
C GLY A 558 -14.54 -0.27 -17.87
N LEU A 559 -14.58 -0.94 -19.03
CA LEU A 559 -14.89 -0.29 -20.30
C LEU A 559 -16.33 0.23 -20.33
N ALA A 560 -17.29 -0.56 -19.84
CA ALA A 560 -18.68 -0.14 -19.77
C ALA A 560 -18.87 1.11 -18.88
N LEU A 561 -18.22 1.17 -17.72
CA LEU A 561 -18.29 2.32 -16.82
C LEU A 561 -17.57 3.54 -17.38
N LEU A 562 -16.36 3.39 -17.93
CA LEU A 562 -15.60 4.49 -18.53
C LEU A 562 -16.30 5.09 -19.75
N LEU A 563 -16.86 4.24 -20.63
CA LEU A 563 -17.62 4.72 -21.79
C LEU A 563 -18.92 5.40 -21.36
N SER A 564 -19.61 4.89 -20.35
CA SER A 564 -20.81 5.54 -19.80
C SER A 564 -20.49 6.91 -19.21
N SER A 565 -19.41 7.01 -18.44
CA SER A 565 -18.92 8.28 -17.90
C SER A 565 -18.48 9.24 -19.00
N LEU A 566 -17.88 8.73 -20.08
CA LEU A 566 -17.45 9.52 -21.24
C LEU A 566 -18.65 10.13 -21.96
N VAL A 567 -19.66 9.32 -22.26
CA VAL A 567 -20.89 9.78 -22.94
C VAL A 567 -21.61 10.82 -22.08
N TRP A 568 -21.72 10.60 -20.78
CA TRP A 568 -22.36 11.55 -19.88
C TRP A 568 -21.61 12.88 -19.78
N ASN A 569 -20.27 12.83 -19.69
CA ASN A 569 -19.48 14.04 -19.63
C ASN A 569 -19.48 14.82 -20.95
N LEU A 570 -19.45 14.13 -22.09
CA LEU A 570 -19.63 14.76 -23.40
C LEU A 570 -21.01 15.42 -23.51
N ALA A 571 -22.08 14.74 -23.09
CA ALA A 571 -23.42 15.30 -23.08
C ALA A 571 -23.52 16.58 -22.22
N ALA A 572 -22.88 16.58 -21.04
CA ALA A 572 -22.81 17.75 -20.17
C ALA A 572 -22.05 18.94 -20.82
N GLN A 573 -20.97 18.68 -21.56
CA GLN A 573 -20.20 19.73 -22.24
C GLN A 573 -20.98 20.42 -23.37
N PHE A 574 -21.89 19.70 -24.02
CA PHE A 574 -22.79 20.28 -25.03
C PHE A 574 -24.00 21.01 -24.43
N ASN A 575 -24.05 21.15 -23.09
CA ASN A 575 -25.11 21.82 -22.35
C ASN A 575 -26.51 21.34 -22.75
N LEU A 576 -26.65 20.03 -22.93
CA LEU A 576 -27.90 19.40 -23.35
C LEU A 576 -28.95 19.46 -22.24
N ASP A 577 -30.20 19.73 -22.62
CA ASP A 577 -31.31 19.86 -21.69
C ASP A 577 -31.62 18.53 -20.97
N LEU A 578 -32.36 18.60 -19.85
CA LEU A 578 -32.79 17.44 -19.07
C LEU A 578 -33.51 16.37 -19.92
N ARG A 579 -34.27 16.82 -20.94
CA ARG A 579 -34.92 15.96 -21.92
C ARG A 579 -33.92 15.16 -22.74
N ASP A 580 -32.91 15.85 -23.27
CA ASP A 580 -31.86 15.23 -24.08
C ASP A 580 -31.02 14.29 -23.21
N ALA A 581 -30.74 14.65 -21.96
CA ALA A 581 -30.04 13.80 -21.00
C ALA A 581 -30.79 12.48 -20.71
N ALA A 582 -32.11 12.55 -20.51
CA ALA A 582 -32.95 11.36 -20.30
C ALA A 582 -32.99 10.44 -21.53
N LEU A 583 -33.15 11.02 -22.72
CA LEU A 583 -33.12 10.27 -23.99
C LEU A 583 -31.74 9.67 -24.25
N ILE A 584 -30.66 10.40 -24.00
CA ILE A 584 -29.27 9.92 -24.13
C ILE A 584 -29.02 8.75 -23.19
N ALA A 585 -29.47 8.82 -21.92
CA ALA A 585 -29.34 7.72 -20.98
C ALA A 585 -30.07 6.46 -21.45
N MET A 586 -31.29 6.60 -22.00
CA MET A 586 -32.02 5.47 -22.57
C MET A 586 -31.30 4.90 -23.82
N LEU A 587 -30.96 5.75 -24.79
CA LEU A 587 -30.27 5.36 -26.03
C LEU A 587 -28.91 4.71 -25.73
N TRP A 588 -28.17 5.24 -24.76
CA TRP A 588 -26.92 4.64 -24.32
C TRP A 588 -27.12 3.27 -23.68
N GLY A 589 -28.21 3.06 -22.93
CA GLY A 589 -28.57 1.74 -22.43
C GLY A 589 -28.78 0.71 -23.54
N TYR A 590 -29.45 1.11 -24.63
CA TYR A 590 -29.57 0.29 -25.85
C TYR A 590 -28.24 0.07 -26.57
N ALA A 591 -27.36 1.08 -26.59
CA ALA A 591 -26.03 0.97 -27.15
C ALA A 591 -25.17 -0.02 -26.35
N LEU A 592 -25.24 -0.03 -25.01
CA LEU A 592 -24.57 -1.01 -24.15
C LEU A 592 -25.08 -2.44 -24.40
N TRP A 593 -26.39 -2.62 -24.53
CA TRP A 593 -26.95 -3.93 -24.89
C TRP A 593 -26.45 -4.42 -26.25
N SER A 594 -26.46 -3.53 -27.25
CA SER A 594 -26.01 -3.84 -28.61
C SER A 594 -24.51 -4.13 -28.66
N GLY A 595 -23.71 -3.34 -27.94
CA GLY A 595 -22.28 -3.53 -27.78
C GLY A 595 -21.96 -4.89 -27.15
N GLY A 596 -22.63 -5.23 -26.06
CA GLY A 596 -22.44 -6.50 -25.36
C GLY A 596 -22.85 -7.74 -26.19
N ASN A 597 -23.94 -7.66 -26.94
CA ASN A 597 -24.51 -8.83 -27.63
C ASN A 597 -24.09 -8.98 -29.10
N LEU A 598 -23.62 -7.90 -29.75
CA LEU A 598 -23.31 -7.90 -31.19
C LEU A 598 -21.85 -7.53 -31.47
N LEU A 599 -21.33 -6.45 -30.87
CA LEU A 599 -19.99 -5.93 -31.17
C LEU A 599 -18.90 -6.73 -30.45
N LEU A 600 -18.99 -6.86 -29.12
CA LEU A 600 -17.97 -7.54 -28.31
C LEU A 600 -17.74 -9.00 -28.71
N PRO A 601 -18.77 -9.83 -28.99
CA PRO A 601 -18.52 -11.21 -29.42
C PRO A 601 -17.73 -11.27 -30.74
N ARG A 602 -17.99 -10.37 -31.69
CA ARG A 602 -17.25 -10.30 -32.96
C ARG A 602 -15.81 -9.84 -32.74
N CYS A 603 -15.60 -8.84 -31.88
CA CYS A 603 -14.28 -8.36 -31.51
C CYS A 603 -13.45 -9.42 -30.78
N ASN A 604 -14.05 -10.11 -29.81
CA ASN A 604 -13.40 -11.15 -29.01
C ASN A 604 -12.97 -12.36 -29.85
N VAL A 605 -13.74 -12.72 -30.88
CA VAL A 605 -13.35 -13.77 -31.83
C VAL A 605 -12.13 -13.35 -32.66
N ARG A 606 -12.04 -12.07 -33.05
CA ARG A 606 -10.91 -11.57 -33.84
C ARG A 606 -9.64 -11.31 -33.00
N TRP A 607 -9.78 -10.97 -31.73
CA TRP A 607 -8.68 -10.60 -30.83
C TRP A 607 -8.79 -11.32 -29.45
N PRO A 608 -8.48 -12.63 -29.37
CA PRO A 608 -8.72 -13.41 -28.16
C PRO A 608 -7.89 -12.95 -26.95
N ASP A 609 -6.64 -12.50 -27.16
CA ASP A 609 -5.78 -12.01 -26.08
C ASP A 609 -6.30 -10.71 -25.41
N TRP A 610 -7.16 -9.98 -26.12
CA TRP A 610 -7.74 -8.71 -25.71
C TRP A 610 -9.22 -8.81 -25.37
N ALA A 611 -9.72 -10.03 -25.12
CA ALA A 611 -11.13 -10.28 -24.89
C ALA A 611 -11.70 -9.43 -23.73
N VAL A 612 -12.96 -9.01 -23.92
CA VAL A 612 -13.76 -8.21 -22.99
C VAL A 612 -15.02 -8.99 -22.64
N SER A 613 -15.30 -9.17 -21.35
CA SER A 613 -16.51 -9.85 -20.89
C SER A 613 -17.75 -8.98 -21.15
N ALA A 614 -18.75 -9.55 -21.81
CA ALA A 614 -20.00 -8.87 -22.13
C ALA A 614 -21.10 -9.07 -21.06
N THR A 615 -20.84 -9.85 -20.00
CA THR A 615 -21.87 -10.32 -19.07
C THR A 615 -22.64 -9.19 -18.37
N LEU A 616 -21.94 -8.12 -17.99
CA LEU A 616 -22.51 -7.00 -17.23
C LEU A 616 -23.07 -5.87 -18.10
N TRP A 617 -22.76 -5.82 -19.39
CA TRP A 617 -23.17 -4.73 -20.28
C TRP A 617 -24.69 -4.58 -20.41
N PRO A 618 -25.47 -5.66 -20.60
CA PRO A 618 -26.94 -5.57 -20.64
C PRO A 618 -27.56 -5.14 -19.30
N LEU A 619 -26.93 -5.47 -18.17
CA LEU A 619 -27.44 -5.06 -16.85
C LEU A 619 -27.19 -3.58 -16.59
N LEU A 620 -26.00 -3.07 -16.93
CA LEU A 620 -25.69 -1.64 -16.88
C LEU A 620 -26.58 -0.84 -17.83
N GLY A 621 -26.88 -1.39 -19.01
CA GLY A 621 -27.81 -0.75 -19.92
C GLY A 621 -29.25 -0.73 -19.39
N LEU A 622 -29.71 -1.76 -18.67
CA LEU A 622 -31.01 -1.73 -17.98
C LEU A 622 -31.08 -0.60 -16.97
N ILE A 623 -30.03 -0.49 -16.13
CA ILE A 623 -29.92 0.60 -15.14
C ILE A 623 -30.00 1.96 -15.84
N SER A 624 -29.28 2.13 -16.96
CA SER A 624 -29.31 3.35 -17.76
C SER A 624 -30.70 3.68 -18.31
N VAL A 625 -31.43 2.68 -18.82
CA VAL A 625 -32.81 2.86 -19.33
C VAL A 625 -33.79 3.21 -18.20
N VAL A 626 -33.68 2.55 -17.05
CA VAL A 626 -34.54 2.83 -15.88
C VAL A 626 -34.27 4.23 -15.34
N ILE A 627 -33.00 4.60 -15.14
CA ILE A 627 -32.63 5.94 -14.66
C ILE A 627 -33.08 7.00 -15.66
N GLY A 628 -32.82 6.81 -16.96
CA GLY A 628 -33.25 7.75 -18.01
C GLY A 628 -34.77 7.91 -18.06
N GLY A 629 -35.53 6.80 -17.98
CA GLY A 629 -36.99 6.84 -17.98
C GLY A 629 -37.57 7.52 -16.74
N VAL A 630 -37.04 7.22 -15.54
CA VAL A 630 -37.48 7.83 -14.28
C VAL A 630 -37.13 9.31 -14.22
N ALA A 631 -35.90 9.68 -14.61
CA ALA A 631 -35.47 11.08 -14.64
C ALA A 631 -36.30 11.90 -15.64
N GLY A 632 -36.52 11.38 -16.85
CA GLY A 632 -37.33 12.05 -17.86
C GLY A 632 -38.79 12.21 -17.44
N TRP A 633 -39.36 11.23 -16.74
CA TRP A 633 -40.71 11.34 -16.19
C TRP A 633 -40.81 12.37 -15.06
N MET A 634 -39.87 12.34 -14.10
CA MET A 634 -39.84 13.31 -12.99
C MET A 634 -39.61 14.76 -13.47
N ALA A 635 -38.87 14.93 -14.57
CA ALA A 635 -38.65 16.23 -15.20
C ALA A 635 -39.87 16.72 -16.01
N GLY A 636 -40.89 15.89 -16.23
CA GLY A 636 -42.06 16.23 -17.06
C GLY A 636 -41.80 16.17 -18.57
N GLU A 637 -40.61 15.75 -19.00
CA GLU A 637 -40.16 15.75 -20.40
C GLU A 637 -40.54 14.47 -21.16
N LEU A 638 -40.72 13.36 -20.44
CA LEU A 638 -41.18 12.09 -20.98
C LEU A 638 -42.49 11.69 -20.30
N SER A 639 -43.50 11.36 -21.10
CA SER A 639 -44.73 10.76 -20.55
C SER A 639 -44.41 9.39 -19.95
N LEU A 640 -45.12 9.02 -18.87
CA LEU A 640 -44.98 7.73 -18.22
C LEU A 640 -45.15 6.56 -19.22
N ALA A 641 -46.04 6.74 -20.19
CA ALA A 641 -46.26 5.80 -21.28
C ALA A 641 -45.00 5.53 -22.10
N VAL A 642 -44.30 6.59 -22.54
CA VAL A 642 -43.08 6.47 -23.36
C VAL A 642 -41.94 5.87 -22.55
N ALA A 643 -41.77 6.26 -21.29
CA ALA A 643 -40.77 5.70 -20.40
C ALA A 643 -40.97 4.17 -20.20
N LEU A 644 -42.22 3.75 -19.93
CA LEU A 644 -42.57 2.34 -19.79
C LEU A 644 -42.47 1.56 -21.10
N ALA A 645 -42.80 2.17 -22.25
CA ALA A 645 -42.63 1.55 -23.56
C ALA A 645 -41.14 1.27 -23.85
N GLY A 646 -40.29 2.27 -23.59
CA GLY A 646 -38.85 2.14 -23.70
C GLY A 646 -38.28 1.09 -22.74
N LEU A 647 -38.78 1.00 -21.50
CA LEU A 647 -38.39 -0.07 -20.59
C LEU A 647 -38.85 -1.45 -21.08
N ALA A 648 -40.09 -1.59 -21.52
CA ALA A 648 -40.65 -2.84 -22.00
C ALA A 648 -39.84 -3.40 -23.18
N LEU A 649 -39.52 -2.56 -24.17
CA LEU A 649 -38.69 -2.93 -25.30
C LEU A 649 -37.30 -3.44 -24.84
N TYR A 650 -36.68 -2.76 -23.87
CA TYR A 650 -35.41 -3.19 -23.29
C TYR A 650 -35.50 -4.54 -22.57
N LEU A 651 -36.57 -4.76 -21.80
CA LEU A 651 -36.81 -6.04 -21.09
C LEU A 651 -37.01 -7.20 -22.07
N PHE A 652 -37.65 -6.98 -23.22
CA PHE A 652 -37.72 -7.98 -24.29
C PHE A 652 -36.35 -8.30 -24.89
N LEU A 653 -35.48 -7.29 -25.07
CA LEU A 653 -34.11 -7.51 -25.51
C LEU A 653 -33.30 -8.34 -24.50
N LEU A 654 -33.54 -8.16 -23.20
CA LEU A 654 -32.89 -8.93 -22.13
C LEU A 654 -33.27 -10.41 -22.09
N LEU A 655 -34.37 -10.84 -22.72
CA LEU A 655 -34.73 -12.27 -22.83
C LEU A 655 -33.68 -13.09 -23.60
N ARG A 656 -32.80 -12.44 -24.36
CA ARG A 656 -31.61 -13.05 -24.96
C ARG A 656 -30.54 -13.39 -23.92
N ASN A 657 -30.42 -12.58 -22.86
CA ASN A 657 -29.34 -12.66 -21.87
C ASN A 657 -29.71 -13.49 -20.64
N THR A 658 -30.98 -13.52 -20.25
CA THR A 658 -31.43 -14.23 -19.04
C THR A 658 -32.45 -15.34 -19.34
N ALA A 659 -32.37 -16.42 -18.55
CA ALA A 659 -33.38 -17.47 -18.51
C ALA A 659 -34.35 -17.29 -17.32
N TRP A 660 -34.33 -16.16 -16.63
CA TRP A 660 -35.22 -15.94 -15.49
C TRP A 660 -36.67 -15.72 -15.95
N TRP A 661 -37.57 -16.57 -15.49
CA TRP A 661 -38.99 -16.56 -15.84
C TRP A 661 -39.66 -15.20 -15.53
N GLY A 662 -39.27 -14.55 -14.44
CA GLY A 662 -39.80 -13.24 -14.05
C GLY A 662 -39.53 -12.11 -15.06
N MET A 663 -38.50 -12.23 -15.91
CA MET A 663 -38.16 -11.18 -16.88
C MET A 663 -39.25 -11.00 -17.95
N ALA A 664 -39.85 -12.11 -18.41
CA ALA A 664 -40.95 -12.06 -19.38
C ALA A 664 -42.21 -11.43 -18.78
N TRP A 665 -42.48 -11.72 -17.50
CA TRP A 665 -43.58 -11.10 -16.75
C TRP A 665 -43.38 -9.59 -16.61
N LEU A 666 -42.18 -9.14 -16.26
CA LEU A 666 -41.86 -7.71 -16.16
C LEU A 666 -41.97 -6.99 -17.51
N ALA A 667 -41.49 -7.61 -18.60
CA ALA A 667 -41.57 -7.03 -19.94
C ALA A 667 -43.02 -6.78 -20.37
N VAL A 668 -43.89 -7.78 -20.19
CA VAL A 668 -45.32 -7.65 -20.51
C VAL A 668 -46.04 -6.72 -19.53
N ALA A 669 -45.69 -6.73 -18.24
CA ALA A 669 -46.25 -5.80 -17.27
C ALA A 669 -45.94 -4.35 -17.64
N ALA A 670 -44.68 -4.04 -17.98
CA ALA A 670 -44.26 -2.72 -18.43
C ALA A 670 -44.98 -2.32 -19.74
N LEU A 671 -45.15 -3.25 -20.68
CA LEU A 671 -45.90 -3.01 -21.92
C LEU A 671 -47.39 -2.74 -21.66
N THR A 672 -47.99 -3.48 -20.73
CA THR A 672 -49.39 -3.31 -20.32
C THR A 672 -49.58 -1.96 -19.65
N ALA A 673 -48.74 -1.64 -18.66
CA ALA A 673 -48.77 -0.38 -17.95
C ALA A 673 -48.49 0.82 -18.87
N SER A 674 -47.60 0.68 -19.85
CA SER A 674 -47.30 1.71 -20.85
C SER A 674 -48.55 2.15 -21.62
N GLY A 675 -49.32 1.20 -22.17
CA GLY A 675 -50.52 1.55 -22.91
C GLY A 675 -51.66 2.03 -22.03
N LEU A 676 -51.76 1.54 -20.78
CA LEU A 676 -52.72 2.08 -19.80
C LEU A 676 -52.39 3.53 -19.42
N ALA A 677 -51.10 3.83 -19.22
CA ALA A 677 -50.65 5.19 -18.95
C ALA A 677 -50.89 6.11 -20.17
N ALA A 678 -50.72 5.61 -21.40
CA ALA A 678 -51.03 6.36 -22.61
C ALA A 678 -52.53 6.67 -22.74
N SER A 679 -53.38 5.80 -22.21
CA SER A 679 -54.83 5.97 -22.20
C SER A 679 -55.36 6.77 -21.01
N HIS A 680 -54.52 7.20 -20.06
CA HIS A 680 -55.00 7.90 -18.86
C HIS A 680 -55.64 9.26 -19.18
N ASP A 681 -55.12 9.96 -20.20
CA ASP A 681 -55.63 11.25 -20.67
C ASP A 681 -56.78 11.13 -21.68
N ARG A 682 -57.14 9.91 -22.09
CA ARG A 682 -58.15 9.63 -23.13
C ARG A 682 -59.26 8.74 -22.57
N GLU A 683 -60.41 8.74 -23.23
CA GLU A 683 -61.56 7.90 -22.87
C GLU A 683 -61.16 6.44 -22.59
N GLY A 684 -61.79 5.80 -21.60
CA GLY A 684 -61.49 4.42 -21.17
C GLY A 684 -61.57 3.37 -22.28
N ALA A 685 -62.22 3.70 -23.41
CA ALA A 685 -62.21 2.90 -24.64
C ALA A 685 -60.80 2.65 -25.18
N THR A 686 -59.88 3.61 -25.08
CA THR A 686 -58.51 3.46 -25.59
C THR A 686 -57.69 2.43 -24.79
N ALA A 687 -57.87 2.38 -23.47
CA ALA A 687 -57.28 1.35 -22.60
C ALA A 687 -57.77 -0.05 -22.99
N LEU A 688 -59.08 -0.19 -23.27
CA LEU A 688 -59.69 -1.45 -23.68
C LEU A 688 -59.24 -1.90 -25.06
N ILE A 689 -59.07 -0.97 -26.01
CA ILE A 689 -58.47 -1.26 -27.33
C ILE A 689 -57.05 -1.79 -27.15
N TRP A 690 -56.24 -1.17 -26.29
CA TRP A 690 -54.88 -1.63 -26.01
C TRP A 690 -54.84 -3.04 -25.40
N LEU A 691 -55.69 -3.31 -24.40
CA LEU A 691 -55.78 -4.65 -23.80
C LEU A 691 -56.19 -5.71 -24.83
N ASN A 692 -57.13 -5.38 -25.72
CA ASN A 692 -57.50 -6.27 -26.82
C ASN A 692 -56.34 -6.51 -27.81
N LEU A 693 -55.53 -5.50 -28.12
CA LEU A 693 -54.33 -5.68 -28.94
C LEU A 693 -53.33 -6.61 -28.26
N LEU A 694 -53.10 -6.48 -26.95
CA LEU A 694 -52.24 -7.40 -26.19
C LEU A 694 -52.78 -8.83 -26.20
N PHE A 695 -54.10 -9.01 -26.08
CA PHE A 695 -54.73 -10.31 -26.20
C PHE A 695 -54.59 -10.91 -27.62
N LEU A 696 -54.61 -10.09 -28.67
CA LEU A 696 -54.34 -10.52 -30.05
C LEU A 696 -52.88 -10.96 -30.28
N LEU A 697 -51.94 -10.52 -29.43
CA LEU A 697 -50.57 -11.02 -29.49
C LEU A 697 -50.47 -12.49 -29.08
N ILE A 698 -51.41 -13.04 -28.31
CA ILE A 698 -51.39 -14.45 -27.88
C ILE A 698 -51.49 -15.43 -29.07
N PRO A 699 -52.52 -15.35 -29.95
CA PRO A 699 -52.59 -16.23 -31.12
C PRO A 699 -51.43 -16.00 -32.10
N LEU A 700 -50.96 -14.75 -32.23
CA LEU A 700 -49.77 -14.45 -33.03
C LEU A 700 -48.50 -15.09 -32.45
N TRP A 701 -48.35 -15.05 -31.12
CA TRP A 701 -47.26 -15.70 -30.40
C TRP A 701 -47.29 -17.22 -30.56
N ARG A 702 -48.47 -17.84 -30.47
CA ARG A 702 -48.61 -19.28 -30.71
C ARG A 702 -48.17 -19.67 -32.13
N ARG A 703 -48.40 -18.81 -33.13
CA ARG A 703 -48.05 -19.06 -34.53
C ARG A 703 -46.58 -18.76 -34.88
N TYR A 704 -46.04 -17.64 -34.40
CA TYR A 704 -44.73 -17.13 -34.81
C TYR A 704 -43.68 -17.07 -33.67
N GLY A 705 -44.08 -17.34 -32.43
CA GLY A 705 -43.22 -17.27 -31.24
C GLY A 705 -41.98 -18.15 -31.35
N PRO A 706 -42.07 -19.45 -31.73
CA PRO A 706 -40.89 -20.31 -31.89
C PRO A 706 -39.87 -19.73 -32.90
N TRP A 707 -40.34 -19.23 -34.03
CA TRP A 707 -39.49 -18.59 -35.04
C TRP A 707 -38.84 -17.31 -34.49
N LEU A 708 -39.58 -16.48 -33.76
CA LEU A 708 -39.07 -15.23 -33.19
C LEU A 708 -38.03 -15.48 -32.09
N THR A 709 -38.27 -16.45 -31.21
CA THR A 709 -37.30 -16.86 -30.19
C THR A 709 -36.00 -17.39 -30.80
N GLN A 710 -36.09 -18.16 -31.89
CA GLN A 710 -34.91 -18.64 -32.59
C GLN A 710 -34.14 -17.51 -33.27
N ARG A 711 -34.84 -16.62 -34.00
CA ARG A 711 -34.21 -15.50 -34.72
C ARG A 711 -33.53 -14.49 -33.79
N LEU A 712 -34.15 -14.19 -32.64
CA LEU A 712 -33.60 -13.27 -31.64
C LEU A 712 -32.70 -13.97 -30.60
N CYS A 713 -32.53 -15.29 -30.71
CA CYS A 713 -31.77 -16.11 -29.77
C CYS A 713 -32.22 -15.94 -28.31
N TRP A 714 -33.54 -15.84 -28.08
CA TRP A 714 -34.09 -15.75 -26.73
C TRP A 714 -33.88 -17.05 -25.96
N ARG A 715 -33.45 -16.92 -24.71
CA ARG A 715 -33.30 -18.06 -23.78
C ARG A 715 -34.64 -18.46 -23.16
N GLN A 716 -35.57 -17.50 -23.05
CA GLN A 716 -36.93 -17.73 -22.58
C GLN A 716 -37.91 -17.92 -23.74
N ARG A 717 -38.78 -18.93 -23.62
CA ARG A 717 -39.75 -19.31 -24.67
C ARG A 717 -41.21 -19.13 -24.25
N GLU A 718 -41.48 -18.93 -22.96
CA GLU A 718 -42.83 -18.94 -22.41
C GLU A 718 -43.39 -17.53 -22.19
N LEU A 719 -43.86 -16.88 -23.27
CA LEU A 719 -44.51 -15.57 -23.21
C LEU A 719 -46.04 -15.62 -23.16
N GLU A 720 -46.63 -16.79 -23.41
CA GLU A 720 -48.09 -16.93 -23.45
C GLU A 720 -48.75 -16.63 -22.09
N ALA A 721 -48.20 -17.17 -21.01
CA ALA A 721 -48.72 -16.93 -19.66
C ALA A 721 -48.67 -15.44 -19.26
N PRO A 722 -47.53 -14.72 -19.37
CA PRO A 722 -47.50 -13.30 -19.03
C PRO A 722 -48.36 -12.45 -19.98
N LEU A 723 -48.40 -12.75 -21.29
CA LEU A 723 -49.27 -12.05 -22.26
C LEU A 723 -50.76 -12.17 -21.95
N PHE A 724 -51.19 -13.23 -21.27
CA PHE A 724 -52.56 -13.36 -20.81
C PHE A 724 -52.78 -12.67 -19.47
N TRP A 725 -52.01 -13.05 -18.45
CA TRP A 725 -52.33 -12.70 -17.07
C TRP A 725 -52.10 -11.23 -16.74
N MET A 726 -51.07 -10.58 -17.29
CA MET A 726 -50.82 -9.16 -17.00
C MET A 726 -51.93 -8.24 -17.56
N PRO A 727 -52.34 -8.37 -18.84
CA PRO A 727 -53.52 -7.67 -19.36
C PRO A 727 -54.82 -8.05 -18.65
N PHE A 728 -54.97 -9.30 -18.22
CA PHE A 728 -56.16 -9.75 -17.49
C PHE A 728 -56.26 -9.14 -16.09
N ILE A 729 -55.15 -8.99 -15.37
CA ILE A 729 -55.11 -8.27 -14.08
C ILE A 729 -55.49 -6.80 -14.29
N ALA A 730 -54.93 -6.15 -15.33
CA ALA A 730 -55.31 -4.78 -15.69
C ALA A 730 -56.81 -4.65 -16.00
N LEU A 731 -57.38 -5.62 -16.72
CA LEU A 731 -58.80 -5.67 -17.03
C LEU A 731 -59.67 -5.79 -15.75
N ILE A 732 -59.24 -6.60 -14.77
CA ILE A 732 -59.91 -6.69 -13.47
C ILE A 732 -59.84 -5.35 -12.73
N LEU A 733 -58.69 -4.65 -12.77
CA LEU A 733 -58.55 -3.33 -12.15
C LEU A 733 -59.47 -2.29 -12.81
N LEU A 734 -59.59 -2.28 -14.14
CA LEU A 734 -60.54 -1.41 -14.85
C LEU A 734 -62.00 -1.74 -14.49
N LEU A 735 -62.33 -3.03 -14.35
CA LEU A 735 -63.66 -3.46 -13.89
C LEU A 735 -63.93 -3.01 -12.46
N ALA A 736 -62.95 -3.14 -11.56
CA ALA A 736 -63.06 -2.69 -10.18
C ALA A 736 -63.20 -1.16 -10.11
N GLN A 737 -62.49 -0.41 -10.94
CA GLN A 737 -62.66 1.05 -11.06
C GLN A 737 -64.06 1.43 -11.54
N LEU A 738 -64.59 0.74 -12.56
CA LEU A 738 -65.96 0.95 -13.02
C LEU A 738 -66.97 0.66 -11.90
N LEU A 739 -66.83 -0.47 -11.21
CA LEU A 739 -67.72 -0.83 -10.09
C LEU A 739 -67.62 0.16 -8.92
N MET A 740 -66.41 0.67 -8.61
CA MET A 740 -66.25 1.72 -7.61
C MET A 740 -66.89 3.04 -8.03
N LEU A 741 -66.80 3.40 -9.31
CA LEU A 741 -67.46 4.59 -9.86
C LEU A 741 -68.99 4.44 -9.80
N GLU A 742 -69.52 3.31 -10.25
CA GLU A 742 -70.95 2.98 -10.14
C GLU A 742 -71.42 3.04 -8.68
N PHE A 743 -70.66 2.43 -7.76
CA PHE A 743 -70.98 2.47 -6.33
C PHE A 743 -70.93 3.89 -5.76
N ALA A 744 -69.95 4.71 -6.14
CA ALA A 744 -69.84 6.09 -5.69
C ALA A 744 -71.00 6.96 -6.21
N LEU A 745 -71.39 6.77 -7.48
CA LEU A 745 -72.56 7.44 -8.08
C LEU A 745 -73.85 7.03 -7.37
N LEU A 746 -74.00 5.74 -7.05
CA LEU A 746 -75.14 5.24 -6.29
C LEU A 746 -75.17 5.79 -4.85
N TRP A 747 -74.00 5.93 -4.22
CA TRP A 747 -73.87 6.41 -2.83
C TRP A 747 -74.16 7.91 -2.68
N GLN A 748 -73.78 8.73 -3.67
CA GLN A 748 -73.91 10.19 -3.56
C GLN A 748 -75.35 10.71 -3.70
N LEU A 749 -76.34 9.85 -4.02
CA LEU A 749 -77.74 10.27 -4.28
C LEU A 749 -77.84 11.48 -5.24
N ALA A 750 -76.85 11.67 -6.10
CA ALA A 750 -76.77 12.86 -6.94
C ALA A 750 -77.84 12.78 -8.03
N PRO A 751 -78.69 13.82 -8.20
CA PRO A 751 -79.58 13.89 -9.35
C PRO A 751 -78.74 13.99 -10.62
N ALA A 752 -78.90 12.98 -11.47
CA ALA A 752 -78.46 12.89 -12.86
C ALA A 752 -77.71 14.11 -13.41
N VAL A 753 -76.39 14.07 -13.33
CA VAL A 753 -75.59 14.74 -14.35
C VAL A 753 -75.86 13.95 -15.63
N ASN A 754 -76.42 14.59 -16.67
CA ASN A 754 -76.63 14.00 -17.98
C ASN A 754 -75.30 13.51 -18.56
N LEU A 755 -74.93 12.28 -18.24
CA LEU A 755 -73.80 11.56 -18.82
C LEU A 755 -74.29 11.01 -20.16
N SER A 756 -73.73 11.50 -21.26
CA SER A 756 -74.13 11.20 -22.64
C SER A 756 -73.76 9.76 -23.08
N TRP A 757 -74.37 8.73 -22.46
CA TRP A 757 -74.11 7.30 -22.65
C TRP A 757 -72.65 6.77 -22.45
N PRO A 758 -71.68 7.49 -21.84
CA PRO A 758 -70.30 7.02 -21.81
C PRO A 758 -70.10 5.80 -20.90
N LEU A 759 -70.92 5.65 -19.85
CA LEU A 759 -70.78 4.62 -18.84
C LEU A 759 -71.21 3.26 -19.41
N THR A 760 -72.38 3.22 -20.07
CA THR A 760 -72.92 2.03 -20.72
C THR A 760 -72.01 1.55 -21.85
N VAL A 761 -71.54 2.47 -22.70
CA VAL A 761 -70.61 2.13 -23.79
C VAL A 761 -69.31 1.56 -23.23
N SER A 762 -68.75 2.16 -22.18
CA SER A 762 -67.53 1.66 -21.53
C SER A 762 -67.73 0.29 -20.89
N ALA A 763 -68.85 0.07 -20.20
CA ALA A 763 -69.17 -1.20 -19.57
C ALA A 763 -69.42 -2.33 -20.59
N LEU A 764 -70.08 -2.02 -21.72
CA LEU A 764 -70.26 -2.97 -22.83
C LEU A 764 -68.94 -3.31 -23.53
N LEU A 765 -68.07 -2.33 -23.76
CA LEU A 765 -66.73 -2.58 -24.29
C LEU A 765 -65.91 -3.45 -23.34
N LEU A 766 -66.03 -3.23 -22.03
CA LEU A 766 -65.36 -4.03 -21.00
C LEU A 766 -65.94 -5.46 -20.93
N ALA A 767 -67.26 -5.62 -21.07
CA ALA A 767 -67.87 -6.94 -21.22
C ALA A 767 -67.40 -7.65 -22.50
N ALA A 768 -67.21 -6.93 -23.61
CA ALA A 768 -66.68 -7.50 -24.84
C ALA A 768 -65.20 -7.91 -24.70
N THR A 769 -64.37 -7.11 -24.02
CA THR A 769 -62.94 -7.44 -23.79
C THR A 769 -62.77 -8.61 -22.81
N THR A 770 -63.58 -8.69 -21.75
CA THR A 770 -63.63 -9.86 -20.85
C THR A 770 -64.13 -11.11 -21.58
N GLY A 771 -65.06 -10.96 -22.52
CA GLY A 771 -65.51 -12.04 -23.41
C GLY A 771 -64.39 -12.54 -24.33
N HIS A 772 -63.60 -11.62 -24.89
CA HIS A 772 -62.41 -11.95 -25.67
C HIS A 772 -61.35 -12.69 -24.82
N ALA A 773 -61.10 -12.24 -23.59
CA ALA A 773 -60.19 -12.92 -22.66
C ALA A 773 -60.67 -14.33 -22.30
N PHE A 774 -61.97 -14.52 -22.04
CA PHE A 774 -62.58 -15.82 -21.78
C PHE A 774 -62.43 -16.78 -22.97
N LYS A 775 -62.58 -16.27 -24.20
CA LYS A 775 -62.38 -17.07 -25.42
C LYS A 775 -60.93 -17.55 -25.58
N LEU A 776 -59.94 -16.73 -25.19
CA LEU A 776 -58.52 -17.07 -25.30
C LEU A 776 -58.06 -18.11 -24.28
N ARG A 777 -58.60 -18.06 -23.06
CA ARG A 777 -58.29 -19.01 -21.99
C ARG A 777 -59.52 -19.28 -21.12
N PRO A 778 -60.36 -20.29 -21.47
CA PRO A 778 -61.56 -20.59 -20.71
C PRO A 778 -61.20 -21.14 -19.33
N GLY A 779 -61.54 -20.39 -18.28
CA GLY A 779 -61.34 -20.79 -16.89
C GLY A 779 -62.40 -20.20 -15.96
N LYS A 780 -62.48 -20.73 -14.74
CA LYS A 780 -63.46 -20.29 -13.73
C LYS A 780 -63.38 -18.79 -13.43
N LEU A 781 -62.17 -18.25 -13.25
CA LEU A 781 -61.95 -16.83 -12.97
C LEU A 781 -62.36 -15.93 -14.14
N SER A 782 -61.97 -16.24 -15.38
CA SER A 782 -62.38 -15.48 -16.57
C SER A 782 -63.90 -15.48 -16.80
N ALA A 783 -64.57 -16.60 -16.49
CA ALA A 783 -66.04 -16.67 -16.57
C ALA A 783 -66.70 -15.80 -15.50
N GLN A 784 -66.19 -15.81 -14.27
CA GLN A 784 -66.67 -14.94 -13.19
C GLN A 784 -66.48 -13.45 -13.51
N VAL A 785 -65.32 -13.07 -14.05
CA VAL A 785 -65.03 -11.68 -14.45
C VAL A 785 -65.93 -11.23 -15.61
N LEU A 786 -66.21 -12.10 -16.59
CA LEU A 786 -67.16 -11.80 -17.67
C LEU A 786 -68.59 -11.60 -17.13
N LEU A 787 -69.07 -12.49 -16.26
CA LEU A 787 -70.41 -12.37 -15.66
C LEU A 787 -70.53 -11.11 -14.81
N LEU A 788 -69.46 -10.75 -14.07
CA LEU A 788 -69.40 -9.51 -13.30
C LEU A 788 -69.42 -8.27 -14.22
N ALA A 789 -68.67 -8.29 -15.33
CA ALA A 789 -68.66 -7.19 -16.30
C ALA A 789 -70.01 -7.00 -17.01
N LEU A 790 -70.70 -8.10 -17.35
CA LEU A 790 -72.06 -8.02 -17.89
C LEU A 790 -73.06 -7.47 -16.87
N GLY A 791 -72.92 -7.87 -15.59
CA GLY A 791 -73.72 -7.29 -14.50
C GLY A 791 -73.48 -5.79 -14.32
N ALA A 792 -72.21 -5.35 -14.35
CA ALA A 792 -71.84 -3.94 -14.32
C ALA A 792 -72.45 -3.17 -15.52
N ALA A 793 -72.45 -3.75 -16.73
CA ALA A 793 -73.09 -3.13 -17.88
C ALA A 793 -74.60 -2.89 -17.72
N VAL A 794 -75.31 -3.78 -17.01
CA VAL A 794 -76.73 -3.58 -16.66
C VAL A 794 -76.90 -2.41 -15.69
N VAL A 795 -76.03 -2.32 -14.67
CA VAL A 795 -76.03 -1.21 -13.70
C VAL A 795 -75.71 0.12 -14.40
N ALA A 796 -74.69 0.13 -15.25
CA ALA A 796 -74.30 1.30 -16.03
C ALA A 796 -75.43 1.80 -16.94
N ALA A 797 -76.15 0.89 -17.61
CA ALA A 797 -77.31 1.23 -18.43
C ALA A 797 -78.41 1.92 -17.61
N LEU A 798 -78.68 1.46 -16.40
CA LEU A 798 -79.69 2.07 -15.53
C LEU A 798 -79.28 3.47 -15.06
N LEU A 799 -78.00 3.66 -14.75
CA LEU A 799 -77.43 4.95 -14.35
C LEU A 799 -77.46 5.98 -15.50
N ASP A 800 -77.08 5.58 -16.72
CA ASP A 800 -77.13 6.46 -17.90
C ASP A 800 -78.57 6.80 -18.32
N TRP A 801 -79.52 5.87 -18.12
CA TRP A 801 -80.93 6.08 -18.49
C TRP A 801 -81.72 6.96 -17.50
N VAL A 802 -81.05 7.49 -16.46
CA VAL A 802 -81.67 8.28 -15.38
C VAL A 802 -82.83 7.51 -14.73
N ALA A 803 -82.75 6.18 -14.70
CA ALA A 803 -83.75 5.38 -14.04
C ALA A 803 -83.64 5.63 -12.52
N PRO A 804 -84.74 5.91 -11.81
CA PRO A 804 -84.68 6.10 -10.37
C PRO A 804 -84.09 4.85 -9.71
N LEU A 805 -83.20 5.04 -8.72
CA LEU A 805 -82.48 3.95 -8.03
C LEU A 805 -83.42 2.86 -7.44
N ILE A 806 -84.70 3.20 -7.29
CA ILE A 806 -85.81 2.31 -6.93
C ILE A 806 -85.88 1.06 -7.82
N TRP A 807 -85.40 1.09 -9.08
CA TRP A 807 -85.43 -0.05 -10.01
C TRP A 807 -84.23 -1.01 -9.89
N LEU A 808 -83.20 -0.67 -9.12
CA LEU A 808 -81.97 -1.46 -9.00
C LEU A 808 -82.20 -2.88 -8.42
N PRO A 809 -83.05 -3.09 -7.39
CA PRO A 809 -83.41 -4.42 -6.92
C PRO A 809 -84.12 -5.25 -7.99
N LEU A 810 -85.03 -4.63 -8.75
CA LEU A 810 -85.76 -5.31 -9.83
C LEU A 810 -84.82 -5.71 -10.97
N ALA A 811 -83.87 -4.85 -11.33
CA ALA A 811 -82.86 -5.15 -12.33
C ALA A 811 -81.94 -6.31 -11.89
N ALA A 812 -81.55 -6.36 -10.61
CA ALA A 812 -80.79 -7.49 -10.06
C ALA A 812 -81.58 -8.82 -10.14
N VAL A 813 -82.90 -8.78 -9.89
CA VAL A 813 -83.79 -9.94 -10.04
C VAL A 813 -83.94 -10.34 -11.52
N ALA A 814 -84.07 -9.39 -12.42
CA ALA A 814 -84.15 -9.63 -13.86
C ALA A 814 -82.83 -10.24 -14.39
N TRP A 815 -81.68 -9.75 -13.94
CA TRP A 815 -80.37 -10.32 -14.25
C TRP A 815 -80.22 -11.74 -13.68
N HIS A 816 -80.70 -11.99 -12.45
CA HIS A 816 -80.76 -13.33 -11.85
C HIS A 816 -81.59 -14.30 -12.71
N GLY A 817 -82.75 -13.85 -13.19
CA GLY A 817 -83.58 -14.61 -14.13
C GLY A 817 -82.89 -14.87 -15.48
N ALA A 818 -82.19 -13.87 -16.02
CA ALA A 818 -81.42 -14.01 -17.25
C ALA A 818 -80.27 -15.02 -17.11
N LEU A 819 -79.53 -14.99 -15.99
CA LEU A 819 -78.49 -15.98 -15.69
C LEU A 819 -79.06 -17.38 -15.49
N LEU A 820 -80.26 -17.50 -14.91
CA LEU A 820 -80.94 -18.79 -14.74
C LEU A 820 -81.37 -19.38 -16.10
N LEU A 821 -81.87 -18.55 -17.01
CA LEU A 821 -82.16 -18.94 -18.38
C LEU A 821 -80.89 -19.32 -19.14
N ALA A 822 -79.81 -18.55 -18.98
CA ALA A 822 -78.51 -18.87 -19.56
C ALA A 822 -77.92 -20.19 -19.01
N TRP A 823 -78.16 -20.51 -17.73
CA TRP A 823 -77.80 -21.79 -17.13
C TRP A 823 -78.61 -22.95 -17.72
N ARG A 824 -79.91 -22.74 -18.00
CA ARG A 824 -80.81 -23.78 -18.53
C ARG A 824 -80.62 -24.05 -20.02
N TYR A 825 -80.41 -23.00 -20.82
CA TYR A 825 -80.45 -23.06 -22.30
C TYR A 825 -79.13 -22.68 -22.99
N GLY A 826 -78.10 -22.27 -22.24
CA GLY A 826 -76.85 -21.73 -22.80
C GLY A 826 -75.99 -22.71 -23.62
N LEU A 827 -75.14 -22.13 -24.48
CA LEU A 827 -74.24 -22.83 -25.40
C LEU A 827 -73.13 -23.60 -24.65
N ARG A 828 -73.16 -24.93 -24.81
CA ARG A 828 -72.20 -25.97 -24.34
C ARG A 828 -72.08 -26.14 -22.82
N ARG A 829 -72.54 -27.32 -22.36
CA ARG A 829 -72.35 -27.94 -21.02
C ARG A 829 -70.87 -28.10 -20.65
N SER A 830 -70.13 -27.01 -20.51
CA SER A 830 -68.82 -27.04 -19.88
C SER A 830 -69.01 -26.93 -18.37
N GLU A 831 -68.42 -27.86 -17.61
CA GLU A 831 -68.46 -27.85 -16.14
C GLU A 831 -67.98 -26.50 -15.56
N LEU A 832 -67.06 -25.82 -16.28
CA LEU A 832 -66.54 -24.50 -15.95
C LEU A 832 -67.62 -23.41 -15.93
N TRP A 833 -68.51 -23.36 -16.93
CA TRP A 833 -69.56 -22.35 -17.03
C TRP A 833 -70.64 -22.56 -15.96
N ASN A 834 -70.99 -23.83 -15.71
CA ASN A 834 -71.92 -24.21 -14.63
C ASN A 834 -71.37 -23.82 -13.25
N ALA A 835 -70.09 -24.09 -12.99
CA ALA A 835 -69.44 -23.74 -11.72
C ALA A 835 -69.34 -22.23 -11.49
N ALA A 836 -69.16 -21.42 -12.55
CA ALA A 836 -69.15 -19.96 -12.44
C ALA A 836 -70.56 -19.39 -12.19
N LEU A 837 -71.57 -19.86 -12.92
CA LEU A 837 -72.97 -19.46 -12.75
C LEU A 837 -73.53 -19.85 -11.38
N GLN A 838 -73.08 -20.97 -10.81
CA GLN A 838 -73.57 -21.44 -9.50
C GLN A 838 -73.33 -20.43 -8.38
N PHE A 839 -72.17 -19.76 -8.38
CA PHE A 839 -71.85 -18.71 -7.41
C PHE A 839 -72.82 -17.53 -7.51
N TRP A 840 -73.06 -17.02 -8.73
CA TRP A 840 -73.94 -15.87 -8.96
C TRP A 840 -75.40 -16.17 -8.65
N LEU A 841 -75.87 -17.36 -9.02
CA LEU A 841 -77.24 -17.81 -8.75
C LEU A 841 -77.53 -18.04 -7.24
N LEU A 842 -76.48 -18.13 -6.40
CA LEU A 842 -76.62 -18.14 -4.94
C LEU A 842 -76.56 -16.72 -4.35
N PHE A 843 -75.70 -15.86 -4.92
CA PHE A 843 -75.38 -14.55 -4.34
C PHE A 843 -76.36 -13.44 -4.75
N LEU A 844 -76.83 -13.42 -6.00
CA LEU A 844 -77.74 -12.38 -6.52
C LEU A 844 -79.07 -12.27 -5.74
N PRO A 845 -79.75 -13.36 -5.34
CA PRO A 845 -80.95 -13.26 -4.51
C PRO A 845 -80.71 -12.54 -3.18
N ALA A 846 -79.58 -12.83 -2.52
CA ALA A 846 -79.21 -12.18 -1.27
C ALA A 846 -78.94 -10.68 -1.48
N ILE A 847 -78.24 -10.33 -2.56
CA ILE A 847 -78.01 -8.91 -2.94
C ILE A 847 -79.35 -8.20 -3.21
N SER A 848 -80.27 -8.80 -3.98
CA SER A 848 -81.57 -8.20 -4.28
C SER A 848 -82.37 -7.88 -3.00
N VAL A 849 -82.33 -8.76 -1.99
CA VAL A 849 -82.96 -8.51 -0.68
C VAL A 849 -82.25 -7.38 0.07
N VAL A 850 -80.93 -7.40 0.14
CA VAL A 850 -80.15 -6.35 0.81
C VAL A 850 -80.37 -4.97 0.15
N LEU A 851 -80.45 -4.91 -1.17
CA LEU A 851 -80.71 -3.68 -1.91
C LEU A 851 -82.08 -3.07 -1.59
N LEU A 852 -83.11 -3.89 -1.33
CA LEU A 852 -84.44 -3.43 -0.89
C LEU A 852 -84.40 -2.71 0.47
N PHE A 853 -83.40 -3.00 1.32
CA PHE A 853 -83.25 -2.33 2.63
C PHE A 853 -82.35 -1.09 2.58
N ILE A 854 -81.44 -1.00 1.61
CA ILE A 854 -80.44 0.07 1.53
C ILE A 854 -80.93 1.27 0.71
N THR A 855 -81.79 1.06 -0.28
CA THR A 855 -82.24 2.15 -1.17
C THR A 855 -83.41 2.93 -0.54
N PRO A 856 -83.31 4.27 -0.41
CA PRO A 856 -84.38 5.10 0.15
C PRO A 856 -85.55 5.30 -0.84
N ASP A 857 -86.74 5.62 -0.32
CA ASP A 857 -87.94 6.04 -1.06
C ASP A 857 -88.61 4.99 -1.99
N PHE A 858 -88.88 3.79 -1.48
CA PHE A 858 -89.68 2.80 -2.22
C PHE A 858 -91.18 3.12 -2.25
N SER A 859 -91.79 3.02 -3.44
CA SER A 859 -93.23 2.77 -3.56
C SER A 859 -93.55 1.31 -3.25
N GLY A 860 -94.62 1.04 -2.49
CA GLY A 860 -95.02 -0.34 -2.15
C GLY A 860 -95.24 -1.25 -3.37
N THR A 861 -95.54 -0.66 -4.52
CA THR A 861 -95.63 -1.33 -5.82
C THR A 861 -94.29 -1.89 -6.31
N VAL A 862 -93.18 -1.18 -6.17
CA VAL A 862 -91.88 -1.69 -6.64
C VAL A 862 -91.34 -2.78 -5.72
N VAL A 863 -91.58 -2.67 -4.41
CA VAL A 863 -91.24 -3.74 -3.45
C VAL A 863 -92.01 -5.01 -3.76
N THR A 864 -93.34 -4.91 -3.93
CA THR A 864 -94.20 -6.07 -4.26
C THR A 864 -93.83 -6.71 -5.58
N VAL A 865 -93.59 -5.92 -6.64
CA VAL A 865 -93.15 -6.43 -7.95
C VAL A 865 -91.77 -7.10 -7.86
N THR A 866 -90.81 -6.50 -7.15
CA THR A 866 -89.47 -7.07 -6.97
C THR A 866 -89.50 -8.39 -6.19
N VAL A 867 -90.24 -8.45 -5.08
CA VAL A 867 -90.38 -9.66 -4.27
C VAL A 867 -91.11 -10.76 -5.04
N LEU A 868 -92.15 -10.42 -5.81
CA LEU A 868 -92.88 -11.38 -6.64
C LEU A 868 -92.01 -11.92 -7.78
N ALA A 869 -91.25 -11.05 -8.45
CA ALA A 869 -90.28 -11.46 -9.46
C ALA A 869 -89.17 -12.33 -8.85
N LEU A 870 -88.66 -11.99 -7.66
CA LEU A 870 -87.65 -12.79 -6.95
C LEU A 870 -88.21 -14.17 -6.57
N ALA A 871 -89.45 -14.23 -6.06
CA ALA A 871 -90.17 -15.47 -5.77
C ALA A 871 -90.35 -16.33 -7.03
N ALA A 872 -90.74 -15.73 -8.16
CA ALA A 872 -90.88 -16.45 -9.43
C ALA A 872 -89.54 -17.04 -9.93
N VAL A 873 -88.46 -16.26 -9.90
CA VAL A 873 -87.13 -16.72 -10.34
C VAL A 873 -86.56 -17.78 -9.39
N THR A 874 -86.75 -17.64 -8.07
CA THR A 874 -86.31 -18.65 -7.09
C THR A 874 -87.10 -19.96 -7.18
N VAL A 875 -88.40 -19.91 -7.44
CA VAL A 875 -89.21 -21.11 -7.73
C VAL A 875 -88.74 -21.79 -9.01
N ALA A 876 -88.50 -21.02 -10.07
CA ALA A 876 -87.94 -21.56 -11.31
C ALA A 876 -86.54 -22.19 -11.08
N GLN A 877 -85.71 -21.55 -10.26
CA GLN A 877 -84.38 -22.07 -9.89
C GLN A 877 -84.47 -23.39 -9.11
N GLY A 878 -85.33 -23.47 -8.09
CA GLY A 878 -85.54 -24.69 -7.32
C GLY A 878 -86.10 -25.83 -8.17
N GLY A 879 -87.07 -25.53 -9.04
CA GLY A 879 -87.65 -26.50 -9.96
C GLY A 879 -86.67 -27.01 -11.02
N TRP A 880 -85.76 -26.16 -11.51
CA TRP A 880 -84.80 -26.55 -12.55
C TRP A 880 -83.51 -27.17 -12.03
N ARG A 881 -83.15 -26.97 -10.76
CA ARG A 881 -81.93 -27.52 -10.14
C ARG A 881 -82.14 -28.83 -9.38
N ASN A 882 -83.38 -29.30 -9.22
CA ASN A 882 -83.72 -30.41 -8.33
C ASN A 882 -83.17 -30.24 -6.89
N GLU A 883 -82.94 -29.00 -6.46
CA GLU A 883 -82.57 -28.70 -5.08
C GLU A 883 -83.88 -28.61 -4.26
N PRO A 884 -84.04 -29.38 -3.17
CA PRO A 884 -85.25 -29.35 -2.34
C PRO A 884 -85.26 -28.09 -1.47
N ILE A 885 -85.36 -26.92 -2.11
CA ILE A 885 -85.47 -25.61 -1.45
C ILE A 885 -86.75 -25.53 -0.61
N TRP A 886 -87.75 -26.36 -0.89
CA TRP A 886 -88.94 -26.56 -0.05
C TRP A 886 -88.65 -27.17 1.33
N LEU A 887 -87.42 -27.65 1.61
CA LEU A 887 -86.99 -28.12 2.94
C LEU A 887 -86.18 -27.09 3.76
N LYS A 888 -85.77 -25.95 3.18
CA LYS A 888 -84.89 -24.97 3.87
C LYS A 888 -85.48 -23.58 4.11
N VAL A 889 -86.53 -23.19 3.39
CA VAL A 889 -87.29 -21.96 3.70
C VAL A 889 -88.56 -22.37 4.42
N GLY A 890 -88.41 -22.69 5.70
CA GLY A 890 -89.48 -23.14 6.57
C GLY A 890 -90.55 -22.05 6.75
N PHE A 891 -91.66 -22.21 6.06
CA PHE A 891 -92.98 -21.87 6.58
C PHE A 891 -93.77 -23.18 6.65
N PHE A 892 -93.60 -23.89 7.76
CA PHE A 892 -94.61 -24.64 8.52
C PHE A 892 -93.91 -25.65 9.43
N TRP A 893 -94.20 -25.54 10.73
CA TRP A 893 -93.99 -26.59 11.71
C TRP A 893 -94.62 -27.90 11.22
N ARG A 894 -93.79 -28.91 10.95
CA ARG A 894 -93.87 -30.28 11.54
C ARG A 894 -92.76 -31.17 11.03
#